data_AF-A0A956P6Z8-F1
#
_entry.id   AF-A0A956P6Z8-F1
#
_cell.length_a   1.000
_cell.length_b   1.000
_cell.length_c   1.000
_cell.angle_alpha   90.00
_cell.angle_beta   90.00
_cell.angle_gamma   90.00
#
_symmetry.space_group_name_H-M   'P 1'
#
loop_
_entity.id
_entity.type
_entity.pdbx_description
1 polymer ?
#
loop_
_entity_poly.entity_id
_entity_poly.type
_entity_poly.pdbx_seq_one_letter_code
_entity_poly.pdbx_strand_id
1 'polypeptide(L)'
;MTYIQQKLHYIFFLSFLFFISFSLNSVEVLIGDSDAEPNTTFSFTVGAHDANRVGTDFFVGAAVDNEAGGFAVAKVVASSNSFVPLALEKTTVDGVIDQTSPLFDASFRFMRVMERMGTQRIALVKTGVANQAHVYVIDRFFRADDIPVLQALNIKDATGNTTAENIFGLGVANETMVFAAVLGNGEANFGDTDSGIAVLNVMDEATEENKSRRVLKQIDVGSGVPINVDDTRAASLEYDNSAIAINNSAVSIANAVDLWWDAELRVLYGALQITGNSAANDGARGVFVGSFDTAGTTELTLREIAPDSVFTVGNNNEIIGGVDADVQVSIFKVRTMHTSTGLPYLIVVGGNNVQQNKVFALPLVNKRNNQGVISVDDLTVHGTIAKKDADPIDVISNQDTPRFLGRKFDVPATTAMDIPISSDIAALVGGDGIASGDIVDIRIVGDAVFVCVSEPETNQKSGIFYSQALLDEKGRIKGWTQWQRVGGTTNKVFGFALDAKLGNFTFIHGTDVDSINSVKRTSWENNDESLRGQLPDLLRGIMPQTAGGIRGLFDFSQNTPGLNDIALTVATGNGVVALIETGHIDDNDVLCPNEGEFTKDSVAFENGAITQDFPDGLSTQFVSISGGVLSELGPITAAEIVQLDELQHGWLVVGGVGGVAMLVNPDGSGWTTPDELSYNFEGLVNGMSFKKIGNYRFVRKLICDNDFLYVLTDTVFDRIDLSSSDFAIGQLTKVTLATLSDLPRLGDNGTLIDILVSEKFALLTTSAGVFRIGNGKNIATVTSVADMGWTRVTIPNEQIPVTKIISTSLTGRIQDVARMGGGTICLLSNYRGKERAQINRFLVSDTSVAAISDTTLQTIPDIFKLVPFGNGGPSYFVNFGNVRDVIAKDGAVLFNGRDREDPEALFFDNNTRTNRTVIPLDISTGNDVLHALRSCGTGSWFIAGDFGLRINE
;
A
#
# COMPACT_ATOMS: atom_id res chain seq x y z
N MET A 1 -20.37 65.29 -13.83
CA MET A 1 -20.95 64.00 -13.40
C MET A 1 -20.03 62.79 -13.70
N THR A 2 -18.80 63.02 -14.18
CA THR A 2 -17.86 61.97 -14.63
C THR A 2 -16.64 61.76 -13.72
N TYR A 3 -16.52 62.51 -12.62
CA TYR A 3 -15.39 62.38 -11.68
C TYR A 3 -15.73 61.58 -10.40
N ILE A 4 -17.02 61.32 -10.14
CA ILE A 4 -17.49 60.56 -8.96
C ILE A 4 -17.61 59.05 -9.27
N GLN A 5 -17.78 58.64 -10.54
CA GLN A 5 -17.85 57.22 -10.90
C GLN A 5 -16.48 56.52 -11.02
N GLN A 6 -15.37 57.26 -11.19
CA GLN A 6 -14.03 56.66 -11.20
C GLN A 6 -13.48 56.37 -9.78
N LYS A 7 -13.87 57.17 -8.77
CA LYS A 7 -13.49 56.87 -7.37
C LYS A 7 -14.32 55.74 -6.75
N LEU A 8 -15.55 55.51 -7.21
CA LEU A 8 -16.37 54.39 -6.72
C LEU A 8 -15.87 53.04 -7.24
N HIS A 9 -15.32 52.98 -8.46
CA HIS A 9 -14.67 51.76 -8.98
C HIS A 9 -13.34 51.47 -8.28
N TYR A 10 -12.54 52.47 -7.92
CA TYR A 10 -11.30 52.23 -7.16
C TYR A 10 -11.56 51.80 -5.71
N ILE A 11 -12.64 52.25 -5.07
CA ILE A 11 -13.00 51.81 -3.70
C ILE A 11 -13.64 50.41 -3.70
N PHE A 12 -14.35 50.02 -4.76
CA PHE A 12 -14.82 48.63 -4.92
C PHE A 12 -13.69 47.66 -5.30
N PHE A 13 -12.67 48.10 -6.04
CA PHE A 13 -11.52 47.26 -6.39
C PHE A 13 -10.51 47.12 -5.24
N LEU A 14 -10.37 48.13 -4.37
CA LEU A 14 -9.50 48.07 -3.19
C LEU A 14 -10.13 47.33 -2.00
N SER A 15 -11.45 47.17 -1.97
CA SER A 15 -12.17 46.40 -0.92
C SER A 15 -12.27 44.90 -1.23
N PHE A 16 -11.80 44.45 -2.39
CA PHE A 16 -11.62 43.04 -2.73
C PHE A 16 -10.18 42.54 -2.46
N LEU A 17 -9.31 43.42 -1.92
CA LEU A 17 -7.90 43.15 -1.66
C LEU A 17 -7.54 43.01 -0.17
N PHE A 18 -8.54 42.80 0.71
CA PHE A 18 -8.31 42.48 2.12
C PHE A 18 -8.72 41.03 2.40
N PHE A 19 -7.69 40.19 2.54
CA PHE A 19 -7.62 38.93 3.30
C PHE A 19 -8.78 37.93 3.11
N ILE A 20 -8.67 37.13 2.05
CA ILE A 20 -8.82 35.70 2.26
C ILE A 20 -7.47 35.08 1.92
N SER A 21 -6.63 34.94 2.95
CA SER A 21 -5.54 33.98 2.93
C SER A 21 -6.20 32.60 2.96
N PHE A 22 -6.54 32.07 1.79
CA PHE A 22 -6.78 30.63 1.69
C PHE A 22 -5.42 29.97 1.91
N SER A 23 -5.20 29.42 3.09
CA SER A 23 -4.16 28.42 3.30
C SER A 23 -4.54 27.22 2.43
N LEU A 24 -3.84 27.07 1.31
CA LEU A 24 -3.90 25.90 0.46
C LEU A 24 -3.06 24.81 1.13
N ASN A 25 -3.73 23.87 1.80
CA ASN A 25 -3.10 22.71 2.43
C ASN A 25 -3.22 21.50 1.48
N SER A 26 -2.21 20.64 1.39
CA SER A 26 -2.16 19.54 0.41
C SER A 26 -2.71 18.31 1.06
N VAL A 27 -2.27 18.08 2.29
CA VAL A 27 -3.06 17.34 3.24
C VAL A 27 -4.12 18.30 3.76
N GLU A 28 -5.28 18.31 3.13
CA GLU A 28 -6.38 19.15 3.54
C GLU A 28 -6.80 18.73 4.95
N VAL A 29 -6.64 19.66 5.92
CA VAL A 29 -7.29 19.54 7.22
C VAL A 29 -8.78 19.60 6.92
N LEU A 30 -9.46 18.48 7.14
CA LEU A 30 -10.88 18.39 6.89
C LEU A 30 -11.62 19.27 7.89
N ILE A 31 -12.73 19.85 7.45
CA ILE A 31 -13.57 20.74 8.25
C ILE A 31 -14.49 19.88 9.11
N GLY A 32 -14.45 20.04 10.44
CA GLY A 32 -15.37 19.38 11.36
C GLY A 32 -16.37 20.35 11.97
N ASP A 33 -16.43 20.43 13.29
CA ASP A 33 -17.36 21.30 14.00
C ASP A 33 -16.94 22.78 13.92
N SER A 34 -17.90 23.67 14.13
CA SER A 34 -17.69 25.12 13.99
C SER A 34 -16.82 25.74 15.08
N ASP A 35 -16.62 25.02 16.19
CA ASP A 35 -15.90 25.50 17.36
C ASP A 35 -14.43 25.04 17.33
N ALA A 36 -14.02 24.27 16.32
CA ALA A 36 -12.65 23.82 16.12
C ALA A 36 -11.69 25.01 15.93
N GLU A 37 -10.52 24.92 16.57
CA GLU A 37 -9.46 25.91 16.43
C GLU A 37 -8.88 25.91 14.99
N PRO A 38 -8.29 27.02 14.52
CA PRO A 38 -7.65 27.07 13.20
C PRO A 38 -6.65 25.92 13.01
N ASN A 39 -6.71 25.29 11.83
CA ASN A 39 -5.90 24.11 11.46
C ASN A 39 -6.18 22.84 12.27
N THR A 40 -7.31 22.77 12.99
CA THR A 40 -7.83 21.53 13.57
C THR A 40 -9.16 21.14 12.91
N THR A 41 -9.58 19.88 13.05
CA THR A 41 -10.87 19.43 12.50
C THR A 41 -11.95 19.52 13.56
N PHE A 42 -11.63 19.16 14.81
CA PHE A 42 -12.58 19.11 15.90
C PHE A 42 -12.11 19.94 17.11
N SER A 43 -13.07 20.51 17.85
CA SER A 43 -12.83 21.17 19.14
C SER A 43 -12.57 20.21 20.30
N PHE A 44 -12.68 18.90 20.05
CA PHE A 44 -12.57 17.81 21.03
C PHE A 44 -11.66 16.69 20.52
N THR A 45 -11.26 15.78 21.42
CA THR A 45 -10.44 14.61 21.08
C THR A 45 -11.28 13.50 20.44
N VAL A 46 -10.83 12.95 19.31
CA VAL A 46 -11.38 11.74 18.66
C VAL A 46 -10.57 10.51 19.01
N GLY A 47 -11.20 9.33 19.03
CA GLY A 47 -10.54 8.08 19.38
C GLY A 47 -10.91 6.95 18.45
N ALA A 48 -12.18 6.55 18.45
CA ALA A 48 -12.64 5.47 17.58
C ALA A 48 -12.74 5.94 16.12
N HIS A 49 -12.17 5.17 15.19
CA HIS A 49 -12.28 5.42 13.75
C HIS A 49 -12.47 4.13 12.97
N ASP A 50 -13.08 4.24 11.80
CA ASP A 50 -13.07 3.18 10.80
C ASP A 50 -13.39 3.73 9.40
N ALA A 51 -13.25 2.90 8.37
CA ALA A 51 -13.56 3.23 6.99
C ALA A 51 -14.26 2.07 6.30
N ASN A 52 -14.99 2.37 5.23
CA ASN A 52 -15.57 1.33 4.38
C ASN A 52 -14.46 0.52 3.66
N ARG A 53 -14.81 -0.61 3.00
CA ARG A 53 -13.82 -1.50 2.33
C ARG A 53 -12.82 -0.80 1.43
N VAL A 54 -13.31 0.21 0.74
CA VAL A 54 -12.60 0.89 -0.34
C VAL A 54 -11.96 2.19 0.14
N GLY A 55 -12.13 2.55 1.42
CA GLY A 55 -11.60 3.75 2.06
C GLY A 55 -12.20 5.08 1.58
N THR A 56 -13.28 5.08 0.78
CA THR A 56 -13.90 6.31 0.28
C THR A 56 -14.69 7.05 1.35
N ASP A 57 -15.10 6.35 2.39
CA ASP A 57 -15.92 6.87 3.47
C ASP A 57 -15.17 6.64 4.78
N PHE A 58 -14.90 7.73 5.50
CA PHE A 58 -14.14 7.71 6.74
C PHE A 58 -15.01 8.22 7.89
N PHE A 59 -14.94 7.52 9.02
CA PHE A 59 -15.77 7.76 10.19
C PHE A 59 -14.90 7.96 11.42
N VAL A 60 -15.31 8.89 12.28
CA VAL A 60 -14.66 9.20 13.55
C VAL A 60 -15.69 9.30 14.66
N GLY A 61 -15.29 8.91 15.86
CA GLY A 61 -16.06 9.01 17.09
C GLY A 61 -15.28 9.75 18.17
N ALA A 62 -15.99 10.55 18.96
CA ALA A 62 -15.40 11.29 20.07
C ALA A 62 -14.79 10.36 21.13
N ALA A 63 -13.67 10.77 21.73
CA ALA A 63 -13.04 10.10 22.86
C ALA A 63 -13.53 10.63 24.21
N VAL A 64 -14.26 11.75 24.22
CA VAL A 64 -14.70 12.49 25.41
C VAL A 64 -16.22 12.72 25.40
N ASP A 65 -16.85 12.68 26.58
CA ASP A 65 -18.29 12.89 26.74
C ASP A 65 -18.63 14.39 26.90
N ASN A 66 -19.81 14.80 26.44
CA ASN A 66 -20.40 16.14 26.62
C ASN A 66 -19.66 17.31 25.97
N GLU A 67 -18.82 17.04 24.97
CA GLU A 67 -18.09 18.09 24.22
C GLU A 67 -18.41 18.07 22.73
N ALA A 68 -18.76 16.91 22.15
CA ALA A 68 -18.83 16.72 20.71
C ALA A 68 -20.20 17.01 20.08
N GLY A 69 -21.27 17.12 20.88
CA GLY A 69 -22.64 17.33 20.43
C GLY A 69 -23.07 16.35 19.34
N GLY A 70 -23.52 16.91 18.21
CA GLY A 70 -23.91 16.13 17.03
C GLY A 70 -22.76 15.43 16.29
N PHE A 71 -21.52 15.90 16.51
CA PHE A 71 -20.30 15.36 15.91
C PHE A 71 -19.67 14.22 16.73
N ALA A 72 -20.32 13.81 17.84
CA ALA A 72 -19.92 12.63 18.62
C ALA A 72 -19.68 11.39 17.75
N VAL A 73 -20.44 11.24 16.65
CA VAL A 73 -20.10 10.40 15.51
C VAL A 73 -20.16 11.26 14.26
N ALA A 74 -19.13 11.22 13.42
CA ALA A 74 -19.07 12.01 12.20
C ALA A 74 -18.56 11.20 11.01
N LYS A 75 -19.02 11.57 9.80
CA LYS A 75 -18.63 10.95 8.53
C LYS A 75 -18.09 11.99 7.55
N VAL A 76 -17.05 11.63 6.82
CA VAL A 76 -16.64 12.33 5.60
C VAL A 76 -16.59 11.35 4.42
N VAL A 77 -16.96 11.83 3.22
CA VAL A 77 -16.86 11.08 1.97
C VAL A 77 -15.72 11.63 1.11
N ALA A 78 -15.19 10.84 0.18
CA ALA A 78 -14.08 11.21 -0.69
C ALA A 78 -14.31 12.50 -1.49
N SER A 79 -15.57 12.81 -1.84
CA SER A 79 -15.94 14.01 -2.62
C SER A 79 -16.26 15.24 -1.77
N SER A 80 -16.08 15.18 -0.45
CA SER A 80 -16.37 16.27 0.50
C SER A 80 -15.17 16.52 1.38
N ASN A 81 -14.94 17.79 1.71
CA ASN A 81 -13.89 18.21 2.63
C ASN A 81 -14.41 18.53 4.02
N SER A 82 -15.72 18.35 4.24
CA SER A 82 -16.38 18.58 5.52
C SER A 82 -17.02 17.31 6.05
N PHE A 83 -16.87 17.10 7.35
CA PHE A 83 -17.59 16.09 8.10
C PHE A 83 -19.07 16.46 8.23
N VAL A 84 -19.90 15.43 8.19
CA VAL A 84 -21.33 15.52 8.50
C VAL A 84 -21.57 14.87 9.86
N PRO A 85 -22.27 15.54 10.79
CA PRO A 85 -22.63 14.96 12.09
C PRO A 85 -23.64 13.83 11.90
N LEU A 86 -23.42 12.71 12.60
CA LEU A 86 -24.30 11.55 12.56
C LEU A 86 -25.04 11.30 13.88
N ALA A 87 -24.69 12.00 14.96
CA ALA A 87 -25.26 11.79 16.28
C ALA A 87 -26.29 12.88 16.63
N LEU A 88 -27.40 13.00 15.87
CA LEU A 88 -28.42 14.03 16.10
C LEU A 88 -28.99 14.01 17.54
N GLU A 89 -29.36 15.15 18.11
CA GLU A 89 -29.93 15.22 19.48
C GLU A 89 -31.25 14.42 19.60
N LYS A 90 -32.09 14.52 18.57
CA LYS A 90 -33.35 13.77 18.44
C LYS A 90 -33.32 12.90 17.20
N THR A 91 -33.72 11.63 17.35
CA THR A 91 -33.75 10.66 16.25
C THR A 91 -34.71 9.51 16.53
N THR A 92 -34.90 8.64 15.53
CA THR A 92 -35.57 7.37 15.69
C THR A 92 -34.68 6.36 16.44
N VAL A 93 -35.13 5.86 17.60
CA VAL A 93 -34.45 4.80 18.36
C VAL A 93 -35.33 3.55 18.38
N ASP A 94 -34.82 2.42 17.87
CA ASP A 94 -35.55 1.14 17.74
C ASP A 94 -36.95 1.28 17.10
N GLY A 95 -37.03 2.11 16.05
CA GLY A 95 -38.26 2.40 15.31
C GLY A 95 -39.20 3.40 15.99
N VAL A 96 -38.87 3.92 17.17
CA VAL A 96 -39.63 4.97 17.86
C VAL A 96 -39.06 6.33 17.51
N ILE A 97 -39.86 7.20 16.89
CA ILE A 97 -39.45 8.54 16.43
C ILE A 97 -39.28 9.53 17.58
N ASP A 98 -38.53 10.61 17.33
CA ASP A 98 -38.35 11.77 18.23
C ASP A 98 -37.85 11.42 19.65
N GLN A 99 -36.98 10.41 19.73
CA GLN A 99 -36.32 10.01 20.96
C GLN A 99 -35.01 10.77 21.14
N THR A 100 -34.60 11.00 22.38
CA THR A 100 -33.24 11.48 22.66
C THR A 100 -32.26 10.43 22.17
N SER A 101 -31.35 10.85 21.29
CA SER A 101 -30.34 9.94 20.75
C SER A 101 -29.41 9.48 21.85
N PRO A 102 -29.12 8.17 21.94
CA PRO A 102 -28.09 7.71 22.83
C PRO A 102 -26.70 8.18 22.37
N LEU A 103 -26.51 8.56 21.10
CA LEU A 103 -25.19 8.86 20.56
C LEU A 103 -24.78 10.34 20.68
N PHE A 104 -25.74 11.24 20.88
CA PHE A 104 -25.46 12.68 21.04
C PHE A 104 -24.59 12.89 22.28
N ASP A 105 -23.50 13.66 22.14
CA ASP A 105 -22.54 13.95 23.22
C ASP A 105 -21.86 12.72 23.86
N ALA A 106 -21.92 11.55 23.21
CA ALA A 106 -21.29 10.33 23.70
C ALA A 106 -19.85 10.17 23.21
N SER A 107 -19.01 9.55 24.04
CA SER A 107 -17.70 9.04 23.66
C SER A 107 -17.74 7.55 23.29
N PHE A 108 -16.77 7.10 22.50
CA PHE A 108 -16.72 5.75 21.92
C PHE A 108 -15.36 5.09 22.09
N ARG A 109 -15.39 3.83 22.54
CA ARG A 109 -14.22 2.95 22.61
C ARG A 109 -14.00 2.21 21.30
N PHE A 110 -15.09 1.74 20.67
CA PHE A 110 -15.02 0.97 19.44
C PHE A 110 -16.00 1.49 18.39
N MET A 111 -15.55 1.44 17.13
CA MET A 111 -16.33 1.73 15.94
C MET A 111 -15.98 0.72 14.85
N ARG A 112 -17.00 0.19 14.17
CA ARG A 112 -16.84 -0.67 12.99
C ARG A 112 -17.89 -0.38 11.92
N VAL A 113 -17.45 -0.23 10.67
CA VAL A 113 -18.33 -0.05 9.52
C VAL A 113 -18.86 -1.40 9.04
N MET A 114 -20.17 -1.54 9.03
CA MET A 114 -20.88 -2.70 8.51
C MET A 114 -21.31 -2.41 7.07
N GLU A 115 -20.98 -3.28 6.11
CA GLU A 115 -21.31 -3.01 4.70
C GLU A 115 -21.72 -4.25 3.90
N ARG A 116 -22.63 -4.05 2.96
CA ARG A 116 -22.91 -4.96 1.84
C ARG A 116 -23.65 -4.25 0.73
N MET A 117 -23.22 -4.47 -0.51
CA MET A 117 -23.93 -4.03 -1.73
C MET A 117 -24.42 -2.56 -1.69
N GLY A 118 -23.59 -1.63 -1.20
CA GLY A 118 -23.92 -0.19 -1.16
C GLY A 118 -24.76 0.26 0.05
N THR A 119 -25.15 -0.65 0.94
CA THR A 119 -25.70 -0.29 2.26
C THR A 119 -24.56 -0.24 3.28
N GLN A 120 -24.54 0.80 4.10
CA GLN A 120 -23.58 0.99 5.19
C GLN A 120 -24.32 1.23 6.51
N ARG A 121 -23.82 0.63 7.57
CA ARG A 121 -24.20 0.88 8.97
C ARG A 121 -22.93 1.05 9.80
N ILE A 122 -23.06 1.55 11.02
CA ILE A 122 -21.91 1.75 11.91
C ILE A 122 -22.25 1.13 13.26
N ALA A 123 -21.47 0.14 13.69
CA ALA A 123 -21.56 -0.45 15.01
C ALA A 123 -20.64 0.30 15.98
N LEU A 124 -21.13 0.56 17.19
CA LEU A 124 -20.52 1.45 18.18
C LEU A 124 -20.61 0.85 19.57
N VAL A 125 -19.55 1.05 20.36
CA VAL A 125 -19.54 0.81 21.82
C VAL A 125 -19.08 2.10 22.49
N LYS A 126 -19.90 2.61 23.41
CA LYS A 126 -19.61 3.84 24.14
C LYS A 126 -18.54 3.66 25.20
N THR A 127 -17.89 4.74 25.58
CA THR A 127 -17.07 4.81 26.80
C THR A 127 -17.96 5.17 28.00
N GLY A 128 -17.59 4.73 29.22
CA GLY A 128 -18.24 5.14 30.47
C GLY A 128 -19.05 4.06 31.20
N VAL A 129 -19.02 4.12 32.55
CA VAL A 129 -19.43 3.05 33.48
C VAL A 129 -20.92 2.68 33.43
N ALA A 130 -21.78 3.59 32.98
CA ALA A 130 -23.23 3.35 32.90
C ALA A 130 -23.69 2.67 31.60
N ASN A 131 -22.81 2.52 30.60
CA ASN A 131 -23.15 2.03 29.25
C ASN A 131 -22.28 0.86 28.77
N GLN A 132 -21.56 0.20 29.69
CA GLN A 132 -20.45 -0.70 29.35
C GLN A 132 -20.89 -2.03 28.69
N ALA A 133 -22.16 -2.42 28.87
CA ALA A 133 -22.76 -3.64 28.32
C ALA A 133 -23.66 -3.38 27.10
N HIS A 134 -23.47 -2.29 26.36
CA HIS A 134 -24.38 -1.86 25.27
C HIS A 134 -23.67 -1.80 23.92
N VAL A 135 -24.38 -2.18 22.86
CA VAL A 135 -23.97 -1.99 21.46
C VAL A 135 -25.01 -1.15 20.75
N TYR A 136 -24.56 -0.18 19.98
CA TYR A 136 -25.40 0.69 19.17
C TYR A 136 -25.08 0.50 17.69
N VAL A 137 -26.08 0.62 16.82
CA VAL A 137 -25.91 0.60 15.37
C VAL A 137 -26.65 1.78 14.74
N ILE A 138 -25.94 2.61 13.97
CA ILE A 138 -26.59 3.57 13.07
C ILE A 138 -27.09 2.79 11.86
N ASP A 139 -28.42 2.64 11.71
CA ASP A 139 -29.04 1.78 10.67
C ASP A 139 -28.93 2.38 9.27
N ARG A 140 -28.94 3.71 9.18
CA ARG A 140 -28.86 4.46 7.93
C ARG A 140 -28.65 5.95 8.20
N PHE A 141 -27.97 6.62 7.28
CA PHE A 141 -27.62 8.04 7.39
C PHE A 141 -27.76 8.80 6.05
N PHE A 142 -28.70 8.37 5.19
CA PHE A 142 -29.01 9.06 3.92
C PHE A 142 -30.05 10.18 4.07
N ARG A 143 -30.65 10.33 5.26
CA ARG A 143 -31.59 11.40 5.61
C ARG A 143 -30.95 12.27 6.68
N ALA A 144 -30.79 13.57 6.39
CA ALA A 144 -30.15 14.49 7.31
C ALA A 144 -31.05 14.88 8.50
N ASP A 145 -32.36 14.70 8.36
CA ASP A 145 -33.38 15.03 9.36
C ASP A 145 -33.65 13.90 10.36
N ASP A 146 -33.24 12.66 10.07
CA ASP A 146 -33.35 11.53 10.98
C ASP A 146 -32.28 10.47 10.66
N ILE A 147 -31.48 10.10 11.68
CA ILE A 147 -30.39 9.12 11.59
C ILE A 147 -30.68 7.97 12.58
N PRO A 148 -31.50 6.97 12.19
CA PRO A 148 -32.02 5.99 13.12
C PRO A 148 -30.93 5.18 13.80
N VAL A 149 -31.07 5.01 15.11
CA VAL A 149 -30.19 4.23 15.97
C VAL A 149 -30.91 2.98 16.44
N LEU A 150 -30.25 1.84 16.30
CA LEU A 150 -30.64 0.58 16.91
C LEU A 150 -29.77 0.35 18.14
N GLN A 151 -30.32 -0.22 19.18
CA GLN A 151 -29.57 -0.51 20.40
C GLN A 151 -29.83 -1.94 20.88
N ALA A 152 -28.78 -2.57 21.39
CA ALA A 152 -28.86 -3.79 22.15
C ALA A 152 -28.27 -3.51 23.53
N LEU A 153 -29.11 -3.65 24.55
CA LEU A 153 -28.79 -3.33 25.94
C LEU A 153 -28.57 -4.62 26.72
N ASN A 154 -27.77 -4.54 27.79
CA ASN A 154 -27.47 -5.66 28.69
C ASN A 154 -27.00 -6.91 27.94
N ILE A 155 -25.96 -6.78 27.11
CA ILE A 155 -25.40 -7.93 26.37
C ILE A 155 -25.04 -9.04 27.35
N LYS A 156 -25.37 -10.28 26.97
CA LYS A 156 -25.25 -11.48 27.77
C LYS A 156 -23.94 -12.23 27.53
N ASP A 157 -23.39 -12.74 28.61
CA ASP A 157 -22.20 -13.60 28.66
C ASP A 157 -22.52 -15.05 28.23
N ALA A 158 -21.58 -15.98 28.44
CA ALA A 158 -21.74 -17.37 27.99
C ALA A 158 -22.82 -18.15 28.78
N THR A 159 -23.17 -17.73 30.00
CA THR A 159 -24.21 -18.36 30.81
C THR A 159 -25.57 -17.67 30.71
N GLY A 160 -25.64 -16.53 30.01
CA GLY A 160 -26.87 -15.78 29.77
C GLY A 160 -27.11 -14.66 30.80
N ASN A 161 -26.11 -14.37 31.64
CA ASN A 161 -26.14 -13.25 32.57
C ASN A 161 -25.65 -11.97 31.88
N THR A 162 -26.03 -10.80 32.39
CA THR A 162 -25.52 -9.54 31.83
C THR A 162 -24.03 -9.40 32.12
N THR A 163 -23.22 -9.06 31.11
CA THR A 163 -21.78 -8.80 31.26
C THR A 163 -21.51 -7.76 32.35
N ALA A 164 -20.49 -8.00 33.18
CA ALA A 164 -20.24 -7.24 34.42
C ALA A 164 -19.78 -5.81 34.21
N GLU A 165 -19.05 -5.58 33.12
CA GLU A 165 -18.42 -4.30 32.81
C GLU A 165 -18.53 -4.02 31.32
N ASN A 166 -17.40 -4.07 30.61
CA ASN A 166 -17.19 -3.56 29.27
C ASN A 166 -17.20 -4.65 28.21
N ILE A 167 -17.52 -4.22 27.00
CA ILE A 167 -17.11 -4.94 25.78
C ILE A 167 -15.62 -4.66 25.54
N PHE A 168 -14.82 -5.69 25.27
CA PHE A 168 -13.36 -5.62 25.09
C PHE A 168 -12.89 -5.73 23.64
N GLY A 169 -13.81 -5.98 22.71
CA GLY A 169 -13.55 -6.07 21.29
C GLY A 169 -14.83 -5.99 20.47
N LEU A 170 -14.73 -5.42 19.28
CA LEU A 170 -15.85 -5.26 18.35
C LEU A 170 -15.44 -5.69 16.94
N GLY A 171 -16.21 -6.61 16.36
CA GLY A 171 -16.08 -7.06 14.97
C GLY A 171 -17.42 -7.01 14.24
N VAL A 172 -17.40 -7.04 12.91
CA VAL A 172 -18.63 -7.01 12.09
C VAL A 172 -18.47 -7.93 10.88
N ALA A 173 -19.53 -8.64 10.48
CA ALA A 173 -19.46 -9.62 9.39
C ALA A 173 -19.91 -9.06 8.03
N ASN A 174 -21.04 -8.36 8.06
CA ASN A 174 -21.79 -7.85 6.91
C ASN A 174 -22.69 -6.72 7.42
N GLU A 175 -23.70 -6.29 6.66
CA GLU A 175 -24.61 -5.24 7.10
C GLU A 175 -25.48 -5.63 8.31
N THR A 176 -25.54 -6.90 8.71
CA THR A 176 -26.48 -7.39 9.74
C THR A 176 -25.84 -7.88 11.03
N MET A 177 -24.61 -8.39 11.02
CA MET A 177 -24.04 -9.09 12.19
C MET A 177 -22.87 -8.34 12.83
N VAL A 178 -22.90 -8.26 14.16
CA VAL A 178 -21.87 -7.67 15.03
C VAL A 178 -21.38 -8.73 16.01
N PHE A 179 -20.08 -8.75 16.28
CA PHE A 179 -19.43 -9.58 17.29
C PHE A 179 -18.90 -8.71 18.42
N ALA A 180 -19.12 -9.11 19.66
CA ALA A 180 -18.63 -8.40 20.84
C ALA A 180 -17.93 -9.36 21.79
N ALA A 181 -16.71 -9.04 22.21
CA ALA A 181 -16.02 -9.77 23.28
C ALA A 181 -16.56 -9.31 24.64
N VAL A 182 -17.17 -10.21 25.40
CA VAL A 182 -17.91 -9.94 26.63
C VAL A 182 -17.32 -10.69 27.82
N LEU A 183 -17.46 -10.09 29.00
CA LEU A 183 -16.96 -10.61 30.27
C LEU A 183 -18.05 -11.43 30.98
N GLY A 184 -17.64 -12.43 31.75
CA GLY A 184 -18.54 -13.10 32.68
C GLY A 184 -19.10 -12.14 33.73
N ASN A 185 -20.35 -12.34 34.15
CA ASN A 185 -20.97 -11.51 35.17
C ASN A 185 -20.24 -11.60 36.53
N GLY A 186 -19.79 -10.46 37.05
CA GLY A 186 -19.04 -10.34 38.30
C GLY A 186 -17.52 -10.50 38.16
N GLU A 187 -17.01 -10.81 36.97
CA GLU A 187 -15.58 -10.99 36.73
C GLU A 187 -14.86 -9.67 36.41
N ALA A 188 -13.52 -9.70 36.42
CA ALA A 188 -12.66 -8.51 36.22
C ALA A 188 -11.81 -8.57 34.93
N ASN A 189 -11.50 -9.76 34.42
CA ASN A 189 -10.66 -9.93 33.25
C ASN A 189 -11.32 -10.79 32.17
N PHE A 190 -11.18 -10.39 30.92
CA PHE A 190 -11.63 -11.20 29.80
C PHE A 190 -10.91 -12.56 29.83
N GLY A 191 -11.67 -13.63 29.63
CA GLY A 191 -11.19 -15.01 29.74
C GLY A 191 -11.40 -15.66 31.10
N ASP A 192 -11.78 -14.88 32.13
CA ASP A 192 -12.34 -15.42 33.37
C ASP A 192 -13.65 -16.17 33.07
N THR A 193 -14.15 -16.93 34.05
CA THR A 193 -15.35 -17.78 33.95
C THR A 193 -16.53 -17.05 33.27
N ASP A 194 -17.23 -17.76 32.38
CA ASP A 194 -18.39 -17.27 31.61
C ASP A 194 -18.09 -16.18 30.54
N SER A 195 -16.83 -15.78 30.34
CA SER A 195 -16.44 -14.88 29.25
C SER A 195 -16.73 -15.48 27.87
N GLY A 196 -16.90 -14.63 26.84
CA GLY A 196 -17.20 -15.14 25.51
C GLY A 196 -17.32 -14.12 24.38
N ILE A 197 -17.77 -14.61 23.23
CA ILE A 197 -18.06 -13.81 22.04
C ILE A 197 -19.57 -13.78 21.80
N ALA A 198 -20.20 -12.64 22.05
CA ALA A 198 -21.61 -12.39 21.77
C ALA A 198 -21.81 -12.06 20.29
N VAL A 199 -22.92 -12.51 19.72
CA VAL A 199 -23.33 -12.16 18.35
C VAL A 199 -24.64 -11.39 18.39
N LEU A 200 -24.64 -10.21 17.76
CA LEU A 200 -25.81 -9.38 17.60
C LEU A 200 -26.22 -9.32 16.13
N ASN A 201 -27.53 -9.28 15.88
CA ASN A 201 -28.08 -9.27 14.55
C ASN A 201 -29.10 -8.12 14.38
N VAL A 202 -29.01 -7.41 13.26
CA VAL A 202 -30.02 -6.46 12.82
C VAL A 202 -31.15 -7.23 12.14
N MET A 203 -32.33 -7.20 12.74
CA MET A 203 -33.48 -7.98 12.27
C MET A 203 -34.78 -7.19 12.32
N ASP A 204 -35.77 -7.64 11.55
CA ASP A 204 -37.11 -7.08 11.57
C ASP A 204 -37.95 -7.79 12.64
N GLU A 205 -38.47 -7.03 13.59
CA GLU A 205 -39.40 -7.47 14.63
C GLU A 205 -40.83 -7.10 14.24
N ALA A 206 -41.75 -8.06 14.28
CA ALA A 206 -43.16 -7.80 14.05
C ALA A 206 -43.75 -6.96 15.19
N THR A 207 -44.47 -5.90 14.85
CA THR A 207 -45.24 -5.09 15.80
C THR A 207 -46.74 -5.39 15.66
N GLU A 208 -47.55 -4.89 16.58
CA GLU A 208 -49.00 -4.87 16.39
C GLU A 208 -49.35 -4.17 15.05
N GLU A 209 -50.42 -4.62 14.38
CA GLU A 209 -50.91 -4.13 13.07
C GLU A 209 -50.15 -4.55 11.79
N ASN A 210 -49.52 -5.74 11.72
CA ASN A 210 -48.78 -6.22 10.52
C ASN A 210 -47.66 -5.29 10.03
N LYS A 211 -47.12 -4.45 10.92
CA LYS A 211 -45.93 -3.64 10.66
C LYS A 211 -44.70 -4.37 11.21
N SER A 212 -43.54 -4.09 10.65
CA SER A 212 -42.26 -4.52 11.22
C SER A 212 -41.40 -3.30 11.54
N ARG A 213 -40.62 -3.41 12.61
CA ARG A 213 -39.59 -2.43 12.96
C ARG A 213 -38.23 -3.12 12.98
N ARG A 214 -37.18 -2.39 12.62
CA ARG A 214 -35.81 -2.91 12.77
C ARG A 214 -35.37 -2.78 14.22
N VAL A 215 -34.70 -3.83 14.70
CA VAL A 215 -34.10 -3.90 16.03
C VAL A 215 -32.72 -4.53 15.93
N LEU A 216 -31.87 -4.23 16.91
CA LEU A 216 -30.62 -4.95 17.14
C LEU A 216 -30.82 -5.89 18.33
N LYS A 217 -30.62 -7.19 18.14
CA LYS A 217 -30.77 -8.18 19.21
C LYS A 217 -29.57 -9.11 19.27
N GLN A 218 -29.15 -9.46 20.47
CA GLN A 218 -28.27 -10.60 20.66
C GLN A 218 -29.03 -11.88 20.29
N ILE A 219 -28.34 -12.82 19.65
CA ILE A 219 -28.83 -14.16 19.39
C ILE A 219 -28.11 -15.16 20.31
N ASP A 220 -28.77 -16.27 20.62
CA ASP A 220 -28.10 -17.38 21.31
C ASP A 220 -27.17 -18.10 20.34
N VAL A 221 -25.87 -17.97 20.60
CA VAL A 221 -24.83 -18.68 19.86
C VAL A 221 -24.10 -19.71 20.70
N GLY A 222 -24.45 -19.85 21.99
CA GLY A 222 -23.83 -20.78 22.93
C GLY A 222 -24.56 -22.12 23.05
N SER A 223 -25.86 -22.19 22.76
CA SER A 223 -26.65 -23.43 22.85
C SER A 223 -27.02 -24.09 21.53
N GLY A 224 -26.80 -23.40 20.41
CA GLY A 224 -27.18 -23.85 19.07
C GLY A 224 -28.69 -23.98 18.82
N VAL A 225 -29.55 -23.51 19.74
CA VAL A 225 -31.02 -23.57 19.61
C VAL A 225 -31.52 -22.50 18.62
N PRO A 226 -32.44 -22.81 17.68
CA PRO A 226 -32.99 -21.84 16.73
C PRO A 226 -33.63 -20.61 17.41
N ILE A 227 -33.53 -19.45 16.74
CA ILE A 227 -33.84 -18.02 17.03
C ILE A 227 -35.11 -17.66 17.88
N ASN A 228 -35.82 -18.57 18.54
CA ASN A 228 -37.17 -18.33 19.09
C ASN A 228 -37.33 -18.39 20.62
N VAL A 229 -36.32 -18.03 21.41
CA VAL A 229 -36.49 -17.92 22.87
C VAL A 229 -35.71 -16.72 23.40
N ASP A 230 -36.26 -16.03 24.40
CA ASP A 230 -35.65 -14.91 25.13
C ASP A 230 -34.34 -15.28 25.89
N ASP A 231 -33.74 -16.42 25.56
CA ASP A 231 -32.48 -16.91 26.07
C ASP A 231 -31.38 -16.48 25.09
N THR A 232 -30.43 -15.67 25.54
CA THR A 232 -29.35 -15.12 24.71
C THR A 232 -28.03 -15.37 25.42
N ARG A 233 -27.07 -15.98 24.71
CA ARG A 233 -25.77 -16.38 25.26
C ARG A 233 -24.66 -16.12 24.26
N ALA A 234 -23.51 -15.73 24.77
CA ALA A 234 -22.26 -15.68 24.03
C ALA A 234 -21.68 -17.09 23.82
N ALA A 235 -20.80 -17.25 22.83
CA ALA A 235 -19.97 -18.45 22.71
C ALA A 235 -18.83 -18.37 23.73
N SER A 236 -18.71 -19.36 24.61
CA SER A 236 -17.70 -19.36 25.70
C SER A 236 -16.27 -19.26 25.14
N LEU A 237 -15.46 -18.40 25.75
CA LEU A 237 -14.03 -18.24 25.51
C LEU A 237 -13.34 -17.95 26.86
N GLU A 238 -13.06 -19.03 27.59
CA GLU A 238 -12.41 -19.02 28.91
C GLU A 238 -10.96 -19.52 28.81
N TYR A 239 -10.18 -19.36 29.87
CA TYR A 239 -8.77 -19.78 29.92
C TYR A 239 -8.52 -21.25 29.61
N ASP A 240 -9.50 -22.13 29.82
CA ASP A 240 -9.42 -23.56 29.54
C ASP A 240 -9.95 -23.95 28.14
N ASN A 241 -10.42 -22.98 27.35
CA ASN A 241 -10.96 -23.24 26.03
C ASN A 241 -9.87 -23.76 25.09
N SER A 242 -10.09 -24.93 24.48
CA SER A 242 -9.14 -25.60 23.58
C SER A 242 -8.79 -24.79 22.32
N ALA A 243 -9.59 -23.77 21.97
CA ALA A 243 -9.26 -22.86 20.88
C ALA A 243 -8.01 -22.02 21.17
N ILE A 244 -7.68 -21.80 22.45
CA ILE A 244 -6.59 -20.92 22.89
C ILE A 244 -5.60 -21.59 23.86
N ALA A 245 -6.02 -22.60 24.62
CA ALA A 245 -5.18 -23.35 25.55
C ALA A 245 -4.42 -24.50 24.85
N ILE A 246 -3.15 -24.71 25.19
CA ILE A 246 -2.37 -25.90 24.78
C ILE A 246 -2.08 -26.73 26.03
N ASN A 247 -2.50 -27.99 26.02
CA ASN A 247 -2.44 -28.97 27.11
C ASN A 247 -3.22 -28.62 28.40
N ASN A 248 -2.99 -27.45 29.00
CA ASN A 248 -3.67 -26.97 30.21
C ASN A 248 -4.15 -25.53 30.03
N SER A 249 -5.05 -25.08 30.92
CA SER A 249 -5.61 -23.74 30.91
C SER A 249 -4.53 -22.66 30.93
N ALA A 250 -4.74 -21.61 30.12
CA ALA A 250 -3.95 -20.39 30.18
C ALA A 250 -4.09 -19.71 31.56
N VAL A 251 -3.20 -18.77 31.85
CA VAL A 251 -3.18 -18.07 33.16
C VAL A 251 -3.85 -16.71 33.06
N SER A 252 -3.71 -16.02 31.92
CA SER A 252 -4.29 -14.69 31.73
C SER A 252 -4.47 -14.37 30.26
N ILE A 253 -5.50 -13.58 29.97
CA ILE A 253 -5.71 -12.90 28.69
C ILE A 253 -5.84 -11.40 28.99
N ALA A 254 -5.21 -10.55 28.17
CA ALA A 254 -5.35 -9.11 28.33
C ALA A 254 -6.76 -8.63 27.97
N ASN A 255 -7.18 -7.52 28.58
CA ASN A 255 -8.47 -6.86 28.34
C ASN A 255 -8.51 -6.05 27.03
N ALA A 256 -8.03 -6.65 25.94
CA ALA A 256 -8.03 -6.08 24.60
C ALA A 256 -8.13 -7.21 23.54
N VAL A 257 -9.20 -7.19 22.74
CA VAL A 257 -9.47 -8.20 21.71
C VAL A 257 -9.72 -7.52 20.37
N ASP A 258 -8.96 -7.88 19.34
CA ASP A 258 -9.24 -7.46 17.96
C ASP A 258 -9.99 -8.57 17.23
N LEU A 259 -11.19 -8.24 16.75
CA LEU A 259 -12.09 -9.17 16.05
C LEU A 259 -12.19 -8.79 14.57
N TRP A 260 -11.94 -9.76 13.70
CA TRP A 260 -11.94 -9.56 12.25
C TRP A 260 -12.71 -10.66 11.52
N TRP A 261 -13.73 -10.29 10.76
CA TRP A 261 -14.46 -11.23 9.92
C TRP A 261 -13.92 -11.23 8.50
N ASP A 262 -13.57 -12.41 8.00
CA ASP A 262 -13.27 -12.58 6.58
C ASP A 262 -14.55 -12.93 5.82
N ALA A 263 -15.03 -12.00 4.98
CA ALA A 263 -16.25 -12.20 4.20
C ALA A 263 -16.13 -13.28 3.11
N GLU A 264 -14.91 -13.54 2.62
CA GLU A 264 -14.67 -14.52 1.57
C GLU A 264 -14.60 -15.93 2.13
N LEU A 265 -13.89 -16.17 3.24
CA LEU A 265 -13.82 -17.44 3.96
C LEU A 265 -15.06 -17.66 4.85
N ARG A 266 -15.75 -16.60 5.28
CA ARG A 266 -16.88 -16.62 6.24
C ARG A 266 -16.46 -17.19 7.60
N VAL A 267 -15.37 -16.68 8.13
CA VAL A 267 -14.85 -17.02 9.45
C VAL A 267 -14.50 -15.76 10.22
N LEU A 268 -14.67 -15.82 11.53
CA LEU A 268 -14.22 -14.81 12.47
C LEU A 268 -12.82 -15.18 12.94
N TYR A 269 -11.91 -14.22 12.96
CA TYR A 269 -10.63 -14.33 13.67
C TYR A 269 -10.68 -13.41 14.89
N GLY A 270 -10.16 -13.90 16.02
CA GLY A 270 -9.91 -13.06 17.19
C GLY A 270 -8.46 -13.14 17.60
N ALA A 271 -7.85 -11.98 17.81
CA ALA A 271 -6.49 -11.82 18.30
C ALA A 271 -6.48 -11.51 19.80
N LEU A 272 -5.56 -12.15 20.52
CA LEU A 272 -5.43 -12.10 21.97
C LEU A 272 -3.97 -11.87 22.37
N GLN A 273 -3.78 -11.26 23.53
CA GLN A 273 -2.53 -11.29 24.28
C GLN A 273 -2.71 -12.24 25.45
N ILE A 274 -2.03 -13.38 25.41
CA ILE A 274 -2.31 -14.52 26.29
C ILE A 274 -1.01 -15.08 26.88
N THR A 275 -1.09 -15.53 28.14
CA THR A 275 0.02 -16.20 28.84
C THR A 275 -0.35 -17.65 29.12
N GLY A 276 0.50 -18.58 28.67
CA GLY A 276 0.38 -20.01 28.97
C GLY A 276 0.59 -20.32 30.45
N ASN A 277 0.38 -21.57 30.84
CA ASN A 277 0.57 -22.00 32.23
C ASN A 277 2.05 -22.23 32.57
N SER A 278 2.32 -22.40 33.86
CA SER A 278 3.66 -22.50 34.44
C SER A 278 4.41 -23.81 34.16
N ALA A 279 3.78 -24.83 33.56
CA ALA A 279 4.47 -26.07 33.22
C ALA A 279 5.12 -25.98 31.83
N ALA A 280 6.30 -26.60 31.68
CA ALA A 280 7.08 -26.52 30.44
C ALA A 280 6.40 -27.12 29.19
N ASN A 281 5.39 -27.97 29.37
CA ASN A 281 4.63 -28.53 28.25
C ASN A 281 3.30 -27.78 28.03
N ASP A 282 2.99 -26.76 28.81
CA ASP A 282 1.78 -25.98 28.64
C ASP A 282 2.05 -24.85 27.64
N GLY A 283 0.99 -24.30 27.07
CA GLY A 283 1.14 -23.25 26.08
C GLY A 283 -0.14 -22.50 25.80
N ALA A 284 -0.06 -21.58 24.85
CA ALA A 284 -1.18 -20.76 24.44
C ALA A 284 -1.14 -20.41 22.95
N ARG A 285 -2.32 -20.14 22.37
CA ARG A 285 -2.49 -19.58 21.02
C ARG A 285 -3.05 -18.17 21.13
N GLY A 286 -2.40 -17.22 20.46
CA GLY A 286 -2.85 -15.83 20.41
C GLY A 286 -3.96 -15.56 19.40
N VAL A 287 -4.42 -16.57 18.65
CA VAL A 287 -5.50 -16.44 17.66
C VAL A 287 -6.47 -17.61 17.77
N PHE A 288 -7.77 -17.34 17.67
CA PHE A 288 -8.82 -18.35 17.48
C PHE A 288 -9.59 -18.14 16.18
N VAL A 289 -10.29 -19.18 15.71
CA VAL A 289 -11.18 -19.13 14.55
C VAL A 289 -12.62 -19.40 15.00
N GLY A 290 -13.54 -18.50 14.66
CA GLY A 290 -14.97 -18.66 14.86
C GLY A 290 -15.69 -18.98 13.55
N SER A 291 -16.62 -19.91 13.57
CA SER A 291 -17.52 -20.15 12.42
C SER A 291 -18.91 -20.56 12.89
N PHE A 292 -19.92 -20.21 12.11
CA PHE A 292 -21.25 -20.77 12.30
C PHE A 292 -21.30 -22.19 11.75
N ASP A 293 -21.85 -23.12 12.52
CA ASP A 293 -22.08 -24.48 12.06
C ASP A 293 -23.16 -24.49 10.93
N THR A 294 -23.24 -25.61 10.21
CA THR A 294 -24.08 -25.90 9.05
C THR A 294 -25.43 -25.17 8.97
N ALA A 295 -25.89 -24.97 7.72
CA ALA A 295 -27.13 -24.26 7.39
C ALA A 295 -28.34 -24.71 8.25
N GLY A 296 -28.62 -23.98 9.33
CA GLY A 296 -29.76 -24.22 10.21
C GLY A 296 -29.52 -23.95 11.70
N THR A 297 -28.27 -23.96 12.17
CA THR A 297 -27.93 -23.59 13.56
C THR A 297 -27.44 -22.13 13.64
N THR A 298 -27.59 -21.52 14.82
CA THR A 298 -27.01 -20.20 15.15
C THR A 298 -25.74 -20.30 15.98
N GLU A 299 -25.27 -21.52 16.26
CA GLU A 299 -24.09 -21.76 17.11
C GLU A 299 -22.83 -21.15 16.48
N LEU A 300 -22.10 -20.36 17.27
CA LEU A 300 -20.77 -19.89 16.91
C LEU A 300 -19.75 -20.80 17.59
N THR A 301 -19.16 -21.70 16.82
CA THR A 301 -18.10 -22.58 17.34
C THR A 301 -16.76 -21.86 17.24
N LEU A 302 -16.06 -21.76 18.38
CA LEU A 302 -14.67 -21.30 18.45
C LEU A 302 -13.74 -22.51 18.39
N ARG A 303 -12.71 -22.46 17.55
CA ARG A 303 -11.74 -23.53 17.33
C ARG A 303 -10.32 -23.00 17.28
N GLU A 304 -9.39 -23.92 17.44
CA GLU A 304 -7.97 -23.66 17.31
C GLU A 304 -7.61 -23.18 15.89
N ILE A 305 -6.70 -22.20 15.80
CA ILE A 305 -6.15 -21.73 14.52
C ILE A 305 -5.17 -22.74 13.89
N ALA A 306 -4.56 -23.59 14.73
CA ALA A 306 -3.66 -24.68 14.35
C ALA A 306 -3.61 -25.72 15.49
N PRO A 307 -3.37 -27.01 15.22
CA PRO A 307 -3.37 -28.06 16.25
C PRO A 307 -2.15 -28.00 17.17
N ASP A 308 -2.27 -28.50 18.41
CA ASP A 308 -1.18 -28.51 19.41
C ASP A 308 0.14 -29.07 18.86
N SER A 309 0.05 -30.07 17.98
CA SER A 309 1.19 -30.78 17.39
C SER A 309 2.07 -29.93 16.47
N VAL A 310 1.67 -28.70 16.14
CA VAL A 310 2.55 -27.76 15.41
C VAL A 310 3.46 -26.96 16.33
N PHE A 311 3.21 -26.96 17.64
CA PHE A 311 3.98 -26.16 18.59
C PHE A 311 5.02 -27.01 19.31
N THR A 312 6.25 -26.50 19.41
CA THR A 312 7.40 -27.23 19.96
C THR A 312 7.83 -26.60 21.28
N VAL A 313 8.04 -27.43 22.30
CA VAL A 313 8.51 -26.99 23.63
C VAL A 313 9.78 -26.14 23.51
N GLY A 314 9.74 -24.93 24.05
CA GLY A 314 10.86 -23.97 24.08
C GLY A 314 11.18 -23.29 22.75
N ASN A 315 10.31 -23.42 21.73
CA ASN A 315 10.50 -22.76 20.44
C ASN A 315 9.77 -21.41 20.40
N ASN A 316 10.53 -20.31 20.37
CA ASN A 316 9.98 -18.95 20.35
C ASN A 316 9.76 -18.40 18.93
N ASN A 317 10.00 -19.19 17.88
CA ASN A 317 9.84 -18.75 16.49
C ASN A 317 8.46 -19.07 15.90
N GLU A 318 7.63 -19.84 16.60
CA GLU A 318 6.26 -20.16 16.18
C GLU A 318 5.38 -18.92 16.42
N ILE A 319 4.80 -18.35 15.36
CA ILE A 319 4.33 -16.96 15.38
C ILE A 319 3.05 -16.78 16.23
N ILE A 320 2.05 -17.65 16.03
CA ILE A 320 0.69 -17.49 16.57
C ILE A 320 0.43 -18.27 17.87
N GLY A 321 1.45 -18.95 18.39
CA GLY A 321 1.35 -19.77 19.58
C GLY A 321 2.71 -20.28 20.02
N GLY A 322 2.79 -20.88 21.20
CA GLY A 322 4.01 -21.47 21.71
C GLY A 322 3.74 -22.38 22.89
N VAL A 323 4.72 -23.23 23.19
CA VAL A 323 4.70 -24.15 24.32
C VAL A 323 5.97 -23.94 25.15
N ASP A 324 5.81 -23.38 26.34
CA ASP A 324 6.84 -23.25 27.36
C ASP A 324 6.17 -22.79 28.67
N ALA A 325 6.89 -22.89 29.79
CA ALA A 325 6.43 -22.32 31.05
C ALA A 325 6.21 -20.82 30.91
N ASP A 326 5.01 -20.35 31.23
CA ASP A 326 4.61 -18.93 31.20
C ASP A 326 4.81 -18.26 29.83
N VAL A 327 4.72 -19.03 28.73
CA VAL A 327 4.91 -18.50 27.36
C VAL A 327 3.94 -17.36 27.07
N GLN A 328 4.45 -16.25 26.55
CA GLN A 328 3.66 -15.07 26.20
C GLN A 328 3.48 -14.97 24.69
N VAL A 329 2.22 -14.97 24.26
CA VAL A 329 1.85 -14.81 22.85
C VAL A 329 0.98 -13.57 22.74
N SER A 330 1.51 -12.53 22.10
CA SER A 330 0.86 -11.22 22.02
C SER A 330 0.52 -10.87 20.59
N ILE A 331 -0.74 -11.08 20.19
CA ILE A 331 -1.27 -10.64 18.90
C ILE A 331 -2.17 -9.42 19.13
N PHE A 332 -1.78 -8.27 18.58
CA PHE A 332 -2.45 -6.99 18.82
C PHE A 332 -3.54 -6.69 17.80
N LYS A 333 -3.33 -7.13 16.55
CA LYS A 333 -4.26 -6.92 15.43
C LYS A 333 -4.26 -8.14 14.53
N VAL A 334 -5.42 -8.43 13.95
CA VAL A 334 -5.59 -9.47 12.93
C VAL A 334 -6.39 -8.96 11.76
N ARG A 335 -5.92 -9.25 10.55
CA ARG A 335 -6.61 -8.94 9.29
C ARG A 335 -6.43 -10.11 8.34
N THR A 336 -7.14 -10.10 7.23
CA THR A 336 -6.95 -11.07 6.16
C THR A 336 -6.56 -10.41 4.85
N MET A 337 -5.65 -11.07 4.13
CA MET A 337 -5.23 -10.71 2.79
C MET A 337 -5.70 -11.79 1.83
N HIS A 338 -6.36 -11.37 0.75
CA HIS A 338 -6.53 -12.19 -0.44
C HIS A 338 -5.63 -11.60 -1.51
N THR A 339 -4.51 -12.28 -1.77
CA THR A 339 -3.54 -11.87 -2.80
C THR A 339 -4.24 -11.72 -4.14
N SER A 340 -3.65 -10.98 -5.08
CA SER A 340 -4.23 -10.77 -6.40
C SER A 340 -4.28 -12.06 -7.24
N THR A 341 -3.60 -13.13 -6.81
CA THR A 341 -3.72 -14.49 -7.37
C THR A 341 -4.88 -15.27 -6.74
N GLY A 342 -5.54 -14.73 -5.71
CA GLY A 342 -6.70 -15.31 -5.03
C GLY A 342 -6.36 -16.25 -3.89
N LEU A 343 -5.15 -16.18 -3.32
CA LEU A 343 -4.75 -17.00 -2.17
C LEU A 343 -4.95 -16.25 -0.85
N PRO A 344 -5.56 -16.89 0.17
CA PRO A 344 -5.86 -16.28 1.46
C PRO A 344 -4.69 -16.40 2.45
N TYR A 345 -4.43 -15.32 3.16
CA TYR A 345 -3.44 -15.22 4.24
C TYR A 345 -4.04 -14.49 5.45
N LEU A 346 -3.67 -14.94 6.64
CA LEU A 346 -3.86 -14.23 7.90
C LEU A 346 -2.70 -13.26 8.08
N ILE A 347 -2.99 -11.99 8.33
CA ILE A 347 -1.99 -11.00 8.67
C ILE A 347 -2.13 -10.66 10.15
N VAL A 348 -1.06 -10.81 10.91
CA VAL A 348 -1.03 -10.57 12.36
C VAL A 348 0.03 -9.54 12.73
N VAL A 349 -0.28 -8.69 13.71
CA VAL A 349 0.69 -7.77 14.35
C VAL A 349 1.07 -8.36 15.71
N GLY A 350 2.36 -8.59 15.93
CA GLY A 350 2.90 -9.28 17.12
C GLY A 350 3.15 -10.77 16.89
N GLY A 351 3.36 -11.52 17.97
CA GLY A 351 3.69 -12.95 17.93
C GLY A 351 4.14 -13.53 19.29
N ASN A 352 4.65 -14.76 19.28
CA ASN A 352 5.27 -15.40 20.45
C ASN A 352 6.56 -14.66 20.87
N ASN A 353 6.55 -14.02 22.04
CA ASN A 353 7.64 -13.15 22.52
C ASN A 353 8.03 -12.02 21.55
N VAL A 354 7.09 -11.58 20.69
CA VAL A 354 7.33 -10.53 19.69
C VAL A 354 6.61 -9.23 20.06
N GLN A 355 7.25 -8.11 19.76
CA GLN A 355 6.76 -6.75 19.99
C GLN A 355 5.70 -6.31 18.97
N GLN A 356 4.98 -5.22 19.26
CA GLN A 356 3.92 -4.65 18.44
C GLN A 356 4.43 -3.97 17.14
N ASN A 357 5.71 -4.12 16.81
CA ASN A 357 6.38 -3.59 15.60
C ASN A 357 6.64 -4.65 14.50
N LYS A 358 6.20 -5.91 14.68
CA LYS A 358 6.34 -6.96 13.67
C LYS A 358 5.01 -7.37 13.08
N VAL A 359 5.02 -7.66 11.78
CA VAL A 359 3.84 -8.11 11.04
C VAL A 359 4.16 -9.41 10.31
N PHE A 360 3.28 -10.39 10.43
CA PHE A 360 3.46 -11.69 9.78
C PHE A 360 2.29 -12.06 8.88
N ALA A 361 2.58 -12.78 7.79
CA ALA A 361 1.62 -13.34 6.86
C ALA A 361 1.63 -14.87 6.88
N LEU A 362 0.48 -15.49 7.17
CA LEU A 362 0.35 -16.94 7.35
C LEU A 362 -0.69 -17.49 6.37
N PRO A 363 -0.38 -18.51 5.55
CA PRO A 363 -1.32 -19.03 4.57
C PRO A 363 -2.50 -19.70 5.26
N LEU A 364 -3.71 -19.54 4.71
CA LEU A 364 -4.95 -20.05 5.28
C LEU A 364 -5.57 -21.17 4.46
N VAL A 365 -6.13 -22.17 5.13
CA VAL A 365 -6.86 -23.27 4.48
C VAL A 365 -8.22 -22.80 3.99
N ASN A 366 -8.48 -22.99 2.70
CA ASN A 366 -9.81 -22.80 2.12
C ASN A 366 -10.35 -24.15 1.62
N LYS A 367 -11.42 -24.65 2.23
CA LYS A 367 -12.03 -25.94 1.88
C LYS A 367 -13.25 -25.82 0.96
N ARG A 368 -13.55 -24.63 0.44
CA ARG A 368 -14.69 -24.47 -0.47
C ARG A 368 -14.53 -25.33 -1.71
N ASN A 369 -15.60 -26.02 -2.07
CA ASN A 369 -15.70 -26.79 -3.30
C ASN A 369 -15.99 -25.87 -4.50
N ASN A 370 -16.11 -26.45 -5.70
CA ASN A 370 -16.34 -25.75 -6.96
C ASN A 370 -17.73 -25.08 -7.06
N GLN A 371 -18.57 -25.22 -6.03
CA GLN A 371 -19.86 -24.57 -5.87
C GLN A 371 -19.81 -23.49 -4.77
N GLY A 372 -18.65 -23.25 -4.16
CA GLY A 372 -18.48 -22.31 -3.05
C GLY A 372 -19.04 -22.80 -1.71
N VAL A 373 -19.32 -24.10 -1.59
CA VAL A 373 -19.88 -24.75 -0.39
C VAL A 373 -18.76 -25.43 0.39
N ILE A 374 -18.86 -25.44 1.72
CA ILE A 374 -17.94 -26.13 2.64
C ILE A 374 -18.66 -27.36 3.17
N SER A 375 -18.01 -28.53 3.19
CA SER A 375 -18.57 -29.73 3.81
C SER A 375 -18.49 -29.63 5.33
N VAL A 376 -19.33 -30.37 6.06
CA VAL A 376 -19.33 -30.37 7.53
C VAL A 376 -17.98 -30.80 8.08
N ASP A 377 -17.41 -31.87 7.53
CA ASP A 377 -16.12 -32.42 7.95
C ASP A 377 -14.98 -31.41 7.73
N ASP A 378 -15.05 -30.65 6.63
CA ASP A 378 -14.07 -29.63 6.28
C ASP A 378 -14.14 -28.36 7.16
N LEU A 379 -15.25 -28.12 7.87
CA LEU A 379 -15.38 -26.95 8.75
C LEU A 379 -14.29 -26.94 9.81
N THR A 380 -13.90 -28.10 10.33
CA THR A 380 -12.89 -28.26 11.39
C THR A 380 -11.53 -27.66 11.03
N VAL A 381 -11.17 -27.66 9.76
CA VAL A 381 -9.86 -27.15 9.27
C VAL A 381 -10.00 -25.91 8.39
N HIS A 382 -11.20 -25.49 8.02
CA HIS A 382 -11.40 -24.31 7.20
C HIS A 382 -10.99 -23.02 7.96
N GLY A 383 -10.21 -22.15 7.33
CA GLY A 383 -9.70 -20.93 7.97
C GLY A 383 -8.61 -21.17 9.01
N THR A 384 -8.08 -22.39 9.13
CA THR A 384 -6.89 -22.68 9.94
C THR A 384 -5.60 -22.42 9.15
N ILE A 385 -4.44 -22.47 9.81
CA ILE A 385 -3.15 -22.33 9.13
C ILE A 385 -2.93 -23.47 8.14
N ALA A 386 -2.62 -23.11 6.90
CA ALA A 386 -2.21 -24.05 5.88
C ALA A 386 -0.73 -24.41 6.02
N LYS A 387 -0.35 -25.57 5.51
CA LYS A 387 1.06 -25.95 5.41
C LYS A 387 1.82 -24.94 4.55
N LYS A 388 2.94 -24.42 5.06
CA LYS A 388 3.68 -23.30 4.45
C LYS A 388 4.22 -23.55 3.04
N ASP A 389 4.47 -24.81 2.70
CA ASP A 389 4.94 -25.22 1.37
C ASP A 389 3.84 -25.82 0.48
N ALA A 390 2.56 -25.77 0.92
CA ALA A 390 1.45 -26.34 0.19
C ALA A 390 1.33 -25.74 -1.21
N ASP A 391 1.05 -26.60 -2.18
CA ASP A 391 0.80 -26.17 -3.55
C ASP A 391 -0.66 -25.71 -3.68
N PRO A 392 -0.90 -24.51 -4.26
CA PRO A 392 -2.24 -23.98 -4.41
C PRO A 392 -3.02 -24.71 -5.50
N ILE A 393 -4.33 -24.78 -5.32
CA ILE A 393 -5.27 -25.42 -6.26
C ILE A 393 -6.20 -24.35 -6.85
N ASP A 394 -6.37 -24.38 -8.17
CA ASP A 394 -7.34 -23.55 -8.87
C ASP A 394 -8.76 -24.09 -8.67
N VAL A 395 -9.69 -23.20 -8.29
CA VAL A 395 -11.11 -23.53 -8.14
C VAL A 395 -11.85 -23.06 -9.38
N ILE A 396 -12.39 -24.01 -10.14
CA ILE A 396 -13.14 -23.75 -11.37
C ILE A 396 -14.57 -24.26 -11.20
N SER A 397 -15.56 -23.44 -11.57
CA SER A 397 -16.97 -23.83 -11.46
C SER A 397 -17.30 -25.03 -12.35
N ASN A 398 -18.11 -25.94 -11.82
CA ASN A 398 -18.60 -27.12 -12.56
C ASN A 398 -19.86 -26.81 -13.41
N GLN A 399 -20.02 -25.57 -13.88
CA GLN A 399 -21.15 -25.17 -14.73
C GLN A 399 -20.87 -25.43 -16.21
N ASP A 400 -21.91 -25.44 -17.06
CA ASP A 400 -21.79 -25.62 -18.52
C ASP A 400 -20.74 -24.70 -19.14
N THR A 401 -20.53 -23.51 -18.56
CA THR A 401 -19.39 -22.65 -18.84
C THR A 401 -18.48 -22.57 -17.60
N PRO A 402 -17.34 -23.27 -17.57
CA PRO A 402 -16.44 -23.22 -16.43
C PRO A 402 -15.93 -21.80 -16.23
N ARG A 403 -15.97 -21.32 -14.98
CA ARG A 403 -15.48 -20.01 -14.57
C ARG A 403 -14.45 -20.20 -13.47
N PHE A 404 -13.34 -19.48 -13.56
CA PHE A 404 -12.39 -19.42 -12.46
C PHE A 404 -13.06 -18.70 -11.29
N LEU A 405 -13.10 -19.36 -10.13
CA LEU A 405 -13.72 -18.85 -8.91
C LEU A 405 -12.68 -18.31 -7.93
N GLY A 406 -11.43 -18.76 -8.02
CA GLY A 406 -10.34 -18.36 -7.13
C GLY A 406 -9.31 -19.48 -6.98
N ARG A 407 -8.43 -19.36 -5.98
CA ARG A 407 -7.42 -20.37 -5.64
C ARG A 407 -7.47 -20.66 -4.15
N LYS A 408 -6.85 -21.76 -3.75
CA LYS A 408 -6.87 -22.18 -2.34
C LYS A 408 -5.65 -22.99 -1.95
N PHE A 409 -5.29 -22.90 -0.68
CA PHE A 409 -4.56 -23.96 0.02
C PHE A 409 -5.56 -24.92 0.64
N ASP A 410 -5.41 -26.22 0.42
CA ASP A 410 -6.32 -27.24 0.95
C ASP A 410 -5.66 -28.14 2.02
N VAL A 411 -4.35 -28.05 2.21
CA VAL A 411 -3.59 -28.85 3.19
C VAL A 411 -3.37 -28.04 4.48
N PRO A 412 -3.97 -28.43 5.62
CA PRO A 412 -3.70 -27.80 6.92
C PRO A 412 -2.29 -28.12 7.43
N ALA A 413 -1.76 -27.27 8.28
CA ALA A 413 -0.55 -27.56 9.05
C ALA A 413 -0.86 -28.59 10.15
N THR A 414 -0.03 -29.62 10.28
CA THR A 414 -0.24 -30.72 11.25
C THR A 414 0.97 -31.03 12.12
N THR A 415 2.16 -30.57 11.71
CA THR A 415 3.43 -30.75 12.42
C THR A 415 4.17 -29.41 12.52
N ALA A 416 5.16 -29.33 13.41
CA ALA A 416 5.96 -28.11 13.59
C ALA A 416 6.71 -27.64 12.34
N MET A 417 7.01 -28.54 11.39
CA MET A 417 7.64 -28.16 10.12
C MET A 417 6.65 -27.55 9.12
N ASP A 418 5.34 -27.74 9.34
CA ASP A 418 4.30 -27.28 8.42
C ASP A 418 3.93 -25.80 8.66
N ILE A 419 4.10 -25.28 9.88
CA ILE A 419 3.71 -23.91 10.24
C ILE A 419 4.77 -22.89 9.80
N PRO A 420 4.39 -21.69 9.33
CA PRO A 420 5.34 -20.61 9.16
C PRO A 420 5.98 -20.18 10.49
N ILE A 421 7.27 -19.91 10.45
CA ILE A 421 8.04 -19.41 11.60
C ILE A 421 8.55 -18.00 11.34
N SER A 422 8.95 -17.30 12.42
CA SER A 422 9.39 -15.91 12.39
C SER A 422 10.62 -15.63 11.52
N SER A 423 11.36 -16.66 11.07
CA SER A 423 12.48 -16.53 10.14
C SER A 423 12.13 -16.88 8.68
N ASP A 424 10.90 -17.31 8.40
CA ASP A 424 10.47 -17.59 7.03
C ASP A 424 10.27 -16.27 6.28
N ILE A 425 11.05 -16.03 5.22
CA ILE A 425 11.00 -14.78 4.42
C ILE A 425 9.59 -14.50 3.89
N ALA A 426 8.85 -15.54 3.49
CA ALA A 426 7.47 -15.42 3.03
C ALA A 426 6.50 -14.93 4.11
N ALA A 427 6.78 -15.21 5.38
CA ALA A 427 5.96 -14.81 6.51
C ALA A 427 6.29 -13.40 7.01
N LEU A 428 7.49 -12.90 6.78
CA LEU A 428 7.98 -11.61 7.30
C LEU A 428 7.54 -10.41 6.44
N VAL A 429 6.40 -9.80 6.79
CA VAL A 429 5.91 -8.61 6.09
C VAL A 429 6.87 -7.44 6.33
N GLY A 430 7.36 -6.85 5.25
CA GLY A 430 8.35 -5.77 5.31
C GLY A 430 9.78 -6.22 5.60
N GLY A 431 10.05 -7.52 5.77
CA GLY A 431 11.34 -8.04 6.23
C GLY A 431 11.45 -7.99 7.77
N ASP A 432 12.49 -7.37 8.30
CA ASP A 432 12.87 -7.43 9.73
C ASP A 432 12.08 -6.47 10.65
N GLY A 433 10.75 -6.44 10.53
CA GLY A 433 9.86 -5.56 11.32
C GLY A 433 9.99 -4.07 10.92
N ILE A 434 9.11 -3.23 11.46
CA ILE A 434 9.22 -1.78 11.25
C ILE A 434 10.10 -1.17 12.34
N ALA A 435 11.23 -0.56 11.96
CA ALA A 435 12.13 0.08 12.91
C ALA A 435 11.48 1.28 13.61
N SER A 436 10.46 1.87 12.99
CA SER A 436 9.87 3.12 13.44
C SER A 436 9.16 3.05 14.78
N GLY A 437 8.70 1.90 15.28
CA GLY A 437 8.00 1.77 16.57
C GLY A 437 6.72 0.94 16.52
N ASP A 438 5.92 1.01 17.58
CA ASP A 438 4.72 0.20 17.73
C ASP A 438 3.64 0.56 16.69
N ILE A 439 3.06 -0.48 16.10
CA ILE A 439 2.01 -0.34 15.09
C ILE A 439 0.66 -0.09 15.76
N VAL A 440 0.04 1.04 15.46
CA VAL A 440 -1.23 1.48 16.05
C VAL A 440 -2.43 0.94 15.26
N ASP A 441 -2.35 1.01 13.94
CA ASP A 441 -3.40 0.53 13.03
C ASP A 441 -2.81 -0.14 11.78
N ILE A 442 -3.60 -1.02 11.17
CA ILE A 442 -3.22 -1.82 10.01
C ILE A 442 -4.37 -1.90 9.01
N ARG A 443 -4.03 -1.72 7.73
CA ARG A 443 -4.94 -1.87 6.58
C ARG A 443 -4.31 -2.75 5.52
N ILE A 444 -5.14 -3.56 4.88
CA ILE A 444 -4.72 -4.45 3.78
C ILE A 444 -5.52 -4.08 2.55
N VAL A 445 -4.82 -3.88 1.44
CA VAL A 445 -5.43 -3.64 0.14
C VAL A 445 -4.64 -4.39 -0.92
N GLY A 446 -5.29 -5.34 -1.60
CA GLY A 446 -4.65 -6.16 -2.63
C GLY A 446 -3.44 -6.94 -2.10
N ASP A 447 -2.30 -6.76 -2.75
CA ASP A 447 -1.02 -7.41 -2.38
C ASP A 447 -0.21 -6.60 -1.35
N ALA A 448 -0.77 -5.54 -0.76
CA ALA A 448 -0.05 -4.62 0.13
C ALA A 448 -0.61 -4.57 1.55
N VAL A 449 0.30 -4.40 2.51
CA VAL A 449 0.03 -4.14 3.93
C VAL A 449 0.46 -2.71 4.24
N PHE A 450 -0.43 -1.94 4.87
CA PHE A 450 -0.17 -0.60 5.36
C PHE A 450 -0.27 -0.58 6.88
N VAL A 451 0.64 0.13 7.54
CA VAL A 451 0.67 0.32 8.98
C VAL A 451 0.88 1.79 9.31
N CYS A 452 0.41 2.24 10.48
CA CYS A 452 0.79 3.54 11.02
C CYS A 452 1.48 3.41 12.37
N VAL A 453 2.45 4.30 12.59
CA VAL A 453 3.21 4.43 13.83
C VAL A 453 3.00 5.85 14.35
N SER A 454 2.53 5.98 15.59
CA SER A 454 2.29 7.29 16.22
C SER A 454 3.45 7.71 17.13
N GLU A 455 3.98 6.79 17.94
CA GLU A 455 5.07 7.05 18.87
C GLU A 455 6.29 6.30 18.38
N PRO A 456 7.21 6.99 17.68
CA PRO A 456 8.34 6.30 17.11
C PRO A 456 9.38 5.93 18.15
N GLU A 457 10.18 4.91 17.88
CA GLU A 457 11.39 4.60 18.65
C GLU A 457 12.35 5.80 18.66
N THR A 458 13.30 5.78 19.60
CA THR A 458 14.39 6.78 19.60
C THR A 458 15.03 6.77 18.21
N ASN A 459 15.26 7.97 17.66
CA ASN A 459 15.89 8.14 16.35
C ASN A 459 15.04 7.73 15.14
N GLN A 460 13.71 7.65 15.27
CA GLN A 460 12.80 7.36 14.16
C GLN A 460 11.68 8.41 14.02
N LYS A 461 10.90 8.36 12.92
CA LYS A 461 9.79 9.30 12.66
C LYS A 461 8.48 8.55 12.44
N SER A 462 7.42 9.05 13.07
CA SER A 462 6.04 8.59 12.88
C SER A 462 5.57 8.74 11.43
N GLY A 463 4.46 8.08 11.09
CA GLY A 463 3.81 8.19 9.79
C GLY A 463 3.11 6.92 9.36
N ILE A 464 2.86 6.80 8.05
CA ILE A 464 2.25 5.63 7.43
C ILE A 464 3.30 4.94 6.58
N PHE A 465 3.34 3.61 6.63
CA PHE A 465 4.30 2.78 5.92
C PHE A 465 3.59 1.66 5.19
N TYR A 466 4.18 1.17 4.10
CA TYR A 466 3.65 0.02 3.36
C TYR A 466 4.74 -0.98 2.96
N SER A 467 4.30 -2.23 2.76
CA SER A 467 5.09 -3.31 2.17
C SER A 467 4.22 -4.10 1.20
N GLN A 468 4.78 -4.51 0.07
CA GLN A 468 4.11 -5.27 -0.98
C GLN A 468 4.60 -6.72 -1.02
N ALA A 469 3.68 -7.67 -1.15
CA ALA A 469 4.02 -9.07 -1.37
C ALA A 469 4.72 -9.28 -2.73
N LEU A 470 5.74 -10.13 -2.71
CA LEU A 470 6.40 -10.70 -3.88
C LEU A 470 5.88 -12.13 -4.05
N LEU A 471 5.44 -12.47 -5.26
CA LEU A 471 4.75 -13.74 -5.53
C LEU A 471 5.64 -14.71 -6.32
N ASP A 472 5.55 -16.00 -5.99
CA ASP A 472 6.24 -17.08 -6.70
C ASP A 472 5.51 -17.51 -7.98
N GLU A 473 6.06 -18.49 -8.71
CA GLU A 473 5.48 -19.03 -9.95
C GLU A 473 4.16 -19.77 -9.72
N LYS A 474 3.87 -20.15 -8.48
CA LYS A 474 2.59 -20.72 -8.06
C LYS A 474 1.67 -19.64 -7.50
N GLY A 475 2.07 -18.37 -7.47
CA GLY A 475 1.30 -17.24 -6.96
C GLY A 475 1.25 -17.13 -5.43
N ARG A 476 2.06 -17.90 -4.69
CA ARG A 476 2.21 -17.80 -3.24
C ARG A 476 3.14 -16.66 -2.88
N ILE A 477 3.05 -16.16 -1.65
CA ILE A 477 4.00 -15.16 -1.17
C ILE A 477 5.36 -15.85 -0.98
N LYS A 478 6.40 -15.33 -1.63
CA LYS A 478 7.81 -15.75 -1.46
C LYS A 478 8.63 -14.80 -0.59
N GLY A 479 8.13 -13.58 -0.41
CA GLY A 479 8.78 -12.53 0.34
C GLY A 479 8.03 -11.21 0.18
N TRP A 480 8.64 -10.14 0.67
CA TRP A 480 8.02 -8.82 0.78
C TRP A 480 9.02 -7.74 0.38
N THR A 481 8.53 -6.60 -0.11
CA THR A 481 9.36 -5.39 -0.18
C THR A 481 9.66 -4.90 1.23
N GLN A 482 10.77 -4.21 1.42
CA GLN A 482 11.04 -3.50 2.66
C GLN A 482 9.96 -2.45 2.94
N TRP A 483 9.81 -2.06 4.21
CA TRP A 483 8.91 -0.98 4.61
C TRP A 483 9.32 0.33 3.94
N GLN A 484 8.36 0.99 3.32
CA GLN A 484 8.53 2.30 2.70
C GLN A 484 7.48 3.27 3.24
N ARG A 485 7.87 4.53 3.45
CA ARG A 485 6.95 5.59 3.87
C ARG A 485 5.91 5.88 2.78
N VAL A 486 4.69 6.21 3.18
CA VAL A 486 3.59 6.63 2.30
C VAL A 486 2.77 7.77 2.93
N GLY A 487 1.96 8.42 2.11
CA GLY A 487 1.04 9.46 2.57
C GLY A 487 1.69 10.82 2.84
N GLY A 488 2.98 10.99 2.51
CA GLY A 488 3.64 12.29 2.50
C GLY A 488 3.78 12.98 3.86
N THR A 489 3.63 12.23 4.97
CA THR A 489 3.55 12.80 6.32
C THR A 489 4.53 12.17 7.30
N THR A 490 5.02 13.00 8.24
CA THR A 490 5.79 12.61 9.42
C THR A 490 4.99 12.80 10.72
N ASN A 491 3.73 13.26 10.63
CA ASN A 491 2.87 13.48 11.79
C ASN A 491 2.65 12.18 12.58
N LYS A 492 2.33 12.31 13.86
CA LYS A 492 1.85 11.18 14.67
C LYS A 492 0.49 10.75 14.16
N VAL A 493 0.41 9.55 13.58
CA VAL A 493 -0.82 9.00 12.99
C VAL A 493 -1.37 7.92 13.90
N PHE A 494 -2.57 8.14 14.42
CA PHE A 494 -3.24 7.22 15.35
C PHE A 494 -4.28 6.31 14.67
N GLY A 495 -4.52 6.54 13.37
CA GLY A 495 -5.50 5.80 12.59
C GLY A 495 -5.59 6.32 11.16
N PHE A 496 -5.87 5.44 10.21
CA PHE A 496 -5.94 5.84 8.80
C PHE A 496 -6.84 4.96 7.94
N ALA A 497 -7.12 5.45 6.73
CA ALA A 497 -7.73 4.74 5.64
C ALA A 497 -7.06 5.10 4.31
N LEU A 498 -7.03 4.14 3.40
CA LEU A 498 -6.61 4.32 2.01
C LEU A 498 -7.84 4.25 1.11
N ASP A 499 -8.16 5.35 0.42
CA ASP A 499 -9.08 5.33 -0.71
C ASP A 499 -8.42 4.54 -1.85
N ALA A 500 -8.76 3.25 -1.94
CA ALA A 500 -8.19 2.35 -2.92
C ALA A 500 -8.63 2.67 -4.37
N LYS A 501 -9.48 3.68 -4.59
CA LYS A 501 -9.84 4.19 -5.93
C LYS A 501 -9.03 5.43 -6.30
N LEU A 502 -8.82 6.35 -5.38
CA LEU A 502 -8.11 7.61 -5.66
C LEU A 502 -6.62 7.56 -5.27
N GLY A 503 -6.22 6.59 -4.44
CA GLY A 503 -4.89 6.50 -3.85
C GLY A 503 -4.68 7.49 -2.70
N ASN A 504 -5.74 8.14 -2.21
CA ASN A 504 -5.67 9.16 -1.17
C ASN A 504 -5.66 8.52 0.22
N PHE A 505 -4.87 9.06 1.13
CA PHE A 505 -4.92 8.69 2.54
C PHE A 505 -5.80 9.67 3.31
N THR A 506 -6.68 9.16 4.18
CA THR A 506 -7.35 9.96 5.22
C THR A 506 -6.90 9.44 6.58
N PHE A 507 -6.42 10.32 7.47
CA PHE A 507 -5.82 9.90 8.74
C PHE A 507 -6.10 10.89 9.88
N ILE A 508 -6.13 10.37 11.10
CA ILE A 508 -6.28 11.14 12.34
C ILE A 508 -4.91 11.44 12.96
N HIS A 509 -4.75 12.65 13.47
CA HIS A 509 -3.50 13.12 14.08
C HIS A 509 -3.74 14.00 15.32
N GLY A 510 -2.71 14.07 16.16
CA GLY A 510 -2.64 14.85 17.39
C GLY A 510 -1.19 14.99 17.85
N THR A 511 -0.94 15.75 18.92
CA THR A 511 0.40 15.86 19.52
C THR A 511 0.78 14.61 20.33
N ASP A 512 -0.22 13.94 20.88
CA ASP A 512 -0.18 12.69 21.63
C ASP A 512 -1.55 12.00 21.56
N VAL A 513 -1.69 10.86 22.24
CA VAL A 513 -2.92 10.05 22.26
C VAL A 513 -4.11 10.77 22.91
N ASP A 514 -3.89 11.75 23.77
CA ASP A 514 -4.94 12.48 24.50
C ASP A 514 -5.42 13.73 23.75
N SER A 515 -4.73 14.11 22.66
CA SER A 515 -4.92 15.37 21.92
C SER A 515 -5.16 15.16 20.41
N ILE A 516 -5.74 14.02 20.04
CA ILE A 516 -6.12 13.71 18.66
C ILE A 516 -7.34 14.54 18.26
N ASN A 517 -7.15 15.68 17.59
CA ASN A 517 -8.25 16.60 17.28
C ASN A 517 -8.32 17.00 15.79
N SER A 518 -7.47 16.43 14.94
CA SER A 518 -7.50 16.77 13.52
C SER A 518 -7.42 15.56 12.59
N VAL A 519 -8.10 15.72 11.46
CA VAL A 519 -8.23 14.73 10.41
C VAL A 519 -7.76 15.35 9.11
N LYS A 520 -6.91 14.61 8.43
CA LYS A 520 -6.12 15.09 7.31
C LYS A 520 -6.32 14.16 6.13
N ARG A 521 -6.41 14.69 4.92
CA ARG A 521 -6.57 13.90 3.69
C ARG A 521 -5.64 14.36 2.58
N THR A 522 -4.90 13.45 1.96
CA THR A 522 -4.08 13.74 0.77
C THR A 522 -4.98 13.96 -0.45
N SER A 523 -4.56 14.82 -1.37
CA SER A 523 -5.34 15.18 -2.56
C SER A 523 -4.47 15.40 -3.80
N TRP A 524 -5.10 15.37 -4.97
CA TRP A 524 -4.43 15.55 -6.27
C TRP A 524 -4.52 16.98 -6.84
N GLU A 525 -5.44 17.80 -6.31
CA GLU A 525 -5.79 19.11 -6.90
C GLU A 525 -5.30 20.30 -6.06
N ASN A 526 -4.88 20.08 -4.81
CA ASN A 526 -4.46 21.14 -3.90
C ASN A 526 -2.94 21.09 -3.70
N ASN A 527 -2.21 21.90 -4.47
CA ASN A 527 -0.78 22.11 -4.25
C ASN A 527 -0.58 22.93 -2.95
N ASP A 528 0.18 22.41 -2.00
CA ASP A 528 0.47 23.08 -0.72
C ASP A 528 1.84 23.69 -0.69
N GLU A 529 1.88 25.00 -0.60
CA GLU A 529 3.13 25.75 -0.56
C GLU A 529 3.99 25.43 0.69
N SER A 530 3.38 24.89 1.77
CA SER A 530 4.08 24.42 2.97
C SER A 530 4.58 22.97 2.90
N LEU A 531 4.16 22.22 1.88
CA LEU A 531 4.68 20.89 1.55
C LEU A 531 5.38 20.94 0.18
N ARG A 532 4.99 20.16 -0.83
CA ARG A 532 5.69 20.13 -2.13
C ARG A 532 4.94 20.86 -3.23
N GLY A 533 3.93 21.65 -2.90
CA GLY A 533 3.18 22.47 -3.85
C GLY A 533 4.02 23.48 -4.63
N GLN A 534 5.20 23.86 -4.12
CA GLN A 534 6.17 24.69 -4.85
C GLN A 534 6.84 23.96 -6.02
N LEU A 535 6.99 22.63 -5.94
CA LEU A 535 7.72 21.83 -6.95
C LEU A 535 7.05 21.86 -8.33
N PRO A 536 5.72 21.65 -8.47
CA PRO A 536 5.04 21.80 -9.76
C PRO A 536 5.30 23.14 -10.45
N ASP A 537 5.36 24.23 -9.68
CA ASP A 537 5.54 25.57 -10.23
C ASP A 537 7.00 25.85 -10.59
N LEU A 538 7.96 25.44 -9.74
CA LEU A 538 9.40 25.46 -10.04
C LEU A 538 9.71 24.71 -11.35
N LEU A 539 9.24 23.47 -11.46
CA LEU A 539 9.47 22.64 -12.64
C LEU A 539 8.79 23.22 -13.88
N ARG A 540 7.59 23.78 -13.78
CA ARG A 540 6.92 24.45 -14.90
C ARG A 540 7.70 25.69 -15.38
N GLY A 541 8.38 26.39 -14.46
CA GLY A 541 9.23 27.53 -14.79
C GLY A 541 10.44 27.17 -15.65
N ILE A 542 11.15 26.09 -15.28
CA ILE A 542 12.38 25.65 -15.99
C ILE A 542 12.11 24.68 -17.16
N MET A 543 10.99 23.96 -17.13
CA MET A 543 10.54 23.02 -18.16
C MET A 543 9.10 23.38 -18.57
N PRO A 544 8.88 24.52 -19.24
CA PRO A 544 7.54 24.93 -19.64
C PRO A 544 6.96 23.98 -20.68
N GLN A 545 5.63 23.84 -20.71
CA GLN A 545 4.93 23.01 -21.70
C GLN A 545 5.29 23.39 -23.15
N THR A 546 5.52 24.67 -23.42
CA THR A 546 5.95 25.18 -24.74
C THR A 546 7.33 24.67 -25.17
N ALA A 547 8.18 24.26 -24.23
CA ALA A 547 9.46 23.59 -24.46
C ALA A 547 9.33 22.05 -24.40
N GLY A 548 8.11 21.53 -24.23
CA GLY A 548 7.81 20.11 -24.14
C GLY A 548 7.58 19.58 -22.73
N GLY A 549 7.64 20.43 -21.70
CA GLY A 549 7.43 20.04 -20.30
C GLY A 549 8.47 19.04 -19.78
N ILE A 550 8.07 18.26 -18.79
CA ILE A 550 8.89 17.18 -18.23
C ILE A 550 8.92 16.03 -19.25
N ARG A 551 10.12 15.53 -19.55
CA ARG A 551 10.39 14.43 -20.50
C ARG A 551 10.85 13.14 -19.84
N GLY A 552 11.32 13.22 -18.60
CA GLY A 552 11.68 12.08 -17.77
C GLY A 552 11.56 12.42 -16.29
N LEU A 553 11.16 11.44 -15.48
CA LEU A 553 11.10 11.55 -14.03
C LEU A 553 11.65 10.25 -13.43
N PHE A 554 12.70 10.36 -12.63
CA PHE A 554 13.46 9.25 -12.07
C PHE A 554 13.62 9.47 -10.57
N ASP A 555 13.48 8.41 -9.80
CA ASP A 555 13.52 8.49 -8.34
C ASP A 555 14.54 7.48 -7.81
N PHE A 556 15.45 7.98 -6.98
CA PHE A 556 16.59 7.26 -6.45
C PHE A 556 16.52 7.28 -4.93
N SER A 557 16.37 6.10 -4.32
CA SER A 557 16.40 5.95 -2.86
C SER A 557 17.76 6.31 -2.28
N GLN A 558 17.80 6.60 -0.99
CA GLN A 558 19.02 6.77 -0.22
C GLN A 558 19.98 5.58 -0.31
N ASN A 559 19.46 4.38 -0.59
CA ASN A 559 20.26 3.16 -0.79
C ASN A 559 20.77 3.00 -2.23
N THR A 560 20.71 4.05 -3.06
CA THR A 560 21.24 4.02 -4.43
C THR A 560 22.75 4.21 -4.36
N PRO A 561 23.57 3.28 -4.89
CA PRO A 561 25.02 3.40 -4.97
C PRO A 561 25.43 4.75 -5.57
N GLY A 562 26.32 5.46 -4.88
CA GLY A 562 26.75 6.82 -5.21
C GLY A 562 25.92 7.93 -4.59
N LEU A 563 24.88 7.61 -3.81
CA LEU A 563 24.17 8.56 -2.95
C LEU A 563 24.43 8.22 -1.49
N ASN A 564 24.58 9.24 -0.66
CA ASN A 564 24.67 9.10 0.79
C ASN A 564 23.62 9.98 1.46
N ASP A 565 22.84 9.45 2.38
CA ASP A 565 21.89 10.24 3.19
C ASP A 565 20.87 11.10 2.40
N ILE A 566 20.63 10.80 1.12
CA ILE A 566 19.74 11.59 0.24
C ILE A 566 18.78 10.71 -0.58
N ALA A 567 17.48 11.05 -0.55
CA ALA A 567 16.48 10.54 -1.48
C ALA A 567 16.26 11.54 -2.62
N LEU A 568 16.71 11.19 -3.82
CA LEU A 568 16.84 12.10 -4.95
C LEU A 568 15.81 11.81 -6.05
N THR A 569 14.99 12.80 -6.40
CA THR A 569 14.22 12.78 -7.65
C THR A 569 14.94 13.62 -8.71
N VAL A 570 15.09 13.06 -9.92
CA VAL A 570 15.64 13.76 -11.09
C VAL A 570 14.55 13.95 -12.13
N ALA A 571 14.27 15.21 -12.48
CA ALA A 571 13.39 15.57 -13.58
C ALA A 571 14.23 16.02 -14.78
N THR A 572 13.84 15.60 -15.99
CA THR A 572 14.56 15.96 -17.23
C THR A 572 13.62 16.63 -18.22
N GLY A 573 14.14 17.61 -18.96
CA GLY A 573 13.41 18.36 -19.98
C GLY A 573 14.17 18.46 -21.30
N ASN A 574 13.87 19.49 -22.10
CA ASN A 574 14.61 19.77 -23.32
C ASN A 574 15.87 20.59 -23.02
N GLY A 575 17.02 19.92 -22.89
CA GLY A 575 18.31 20.54 -22.56
C GLY A 575 18.43 21.08 -21.13
N VAL A 576 17.61 20.56 -20.22
CA VAL A 576 17.56 20.94 -18.80
C VAL A 576 17.43 19.67 -17.94
N VAL A 577 18.11 19.66 -16.80
CA VAL A 577 18.01 18.64 -15.75
C VAL A 577 17.75 19.34 -14.42
N ALA A 578 16.86 18.79 -13.59
CA ALA A 578 16.61 19.25 -12.24
C ALA A 578 16.80 18.12 -11.23
N LEU A 579 17.50 18.43 -10.15
CA LEU A 579 17.76 17.57 -9.01
C LEU A 579 16.92 18.07 -7.84
N ILE A 580 16.16 17.16 -7.23
CA ILE A 580 15.20 17.47 -6.19
C ILE A 580 15.47 16.56 -5.01
N GLU A 581 15.84 17.14 -3.88
CA GLU A 581 16.00 16.41 -2.64
C GLU A 581 14.62 16.17 -2.01
N THR A 582 14.10 14.96 -2.17
CA THR A 582 12.77 14.59 -1.66
C THR A 582 12.78 14.11 -0.21
N GLY A 583 13.95 13.75 0.30
CA GLY A 583 14.20 13.46 1.71
C GLY A 583 15.68 13.24 1.96
N HIS A 584 16.04 13.15 3.24
CA HIS A 584 17.41 12.92 3.69
C HIS A 584 17.44 11.97 4.89
N ILE A 585 18.60 11.38 5.17
CA ILE A 585 18.87 10.67 6.41
C ILE A 585 19.43 11.69 7.41
N ASP A 586 18.82 11.80 8.60
CA ASP A 586 19.34 12.67 9.67
C ASP A 586 20.47 11.98 10.46
N ASP A 587 21.09 12.70 11.42
CA ASP A 587 22.18 12.20 12.30
C ASP A 587 21.85 10.89 13.07
N ASN A 588 20.59 10.49 13.04
CA ASN A 588 20.01 9.38 13.76
C ASN A 588 19.67 8.18 12.84
N ASP A 589 20.15 8.19 11.58
CA ASP A 589 19.84 7.20 10.54
C ASP A 589 18.36 7.22 10.08
N VAL A 590 17.73 8.38 10.31
CA VAL A 590 16.36 8.85 10.02
C VAL A 590 15.97 9.24 8.61
N LEU A 591 15.30 8.42 7.78
CA LEU A 591 14.69 8.97 6.55
C LEU A 591 13.59 10.00 6.87
N CYS A 592 13.92 11.27 6.64
CA CYS A 592 13.11 12.46 6.81
C CYS A 592 12.69 13.02 5.45
N PRO A 593 11.38 13.05 5.13
CA PRO A 593 10.87 13.76 3.96
C PRO A 593 11.17 15.25 4.02
N ASN A 594 11.50 15.85 2.88
CA ASN A 594 11.60 17.30 2.76
C ASN A 594 10.22 17.93 2.52
N GLU A 595 10.01 19.08 3.17
CA GLU A 595 8.76 19.85 3.19
C GLU A 595 9.06 21.33 2.83
N GLY A 596 8.14 21.98 2.10
CA GLY A 596 7.81 23.41 2.14
C GLY A 596 8.79 24.46 1.61
N GLU A 597 10.07 24.16 1.47
CA GLU A 597 11.09 25.21 1.22
C GLU A 597 11.94 24.97 -0.04
N PHE A 598 11.40 24.30 -1.07
CA PHE A 598 12.15 24.01 -2.32
C PHE A 598 12.63 25.24 -3.09
N THR A 599 12.03 26.42 -2.85
CA THR A 599 12.48 27.69 -3.46
C THR A 599 13.65 28.32 -2.72
N LYS A 600 13.81 28.04 -1.43
CA LYS A 600 14.86 28.60 -0.59
C LYS A 600 16.19 27.98 -0.95
N ASP A 601 17.20 28.84 -1.11
CA ASP A 601 18.55 28.46 -1.54
C ASP A 601 18.57 27.61 -2.83
N SER A 602 17.50 27.66 -3.64
CA SER A 602 17.46 26.97 -4.93
C SER A 602 18.48 27.56 -5.88
N VAL A 603 19.18 26.69 -6.61
CA VAL A 603 20.29 27.10 -7.47
C VAL A 603 20.02 26.73 -8.92
N ALA A 604 20.27 27.67 -9.81
CA ALA A 604 20.19 27.46 -11.25
C ALA A 604 21.57 27.66 -11.89
N PHE A 605 22.03 26.64 -12.59
CA PHE A 605 23.28 26.62 -13.32
C PHE A 605 23.04 26.66 -14.81
N GLU A 606 23.90 27.38 -15.51
CA GLU A 606 23.86 27.54 -16.96
C GLU A 606 25.13 26.97 -17.60
N ASN A 607 25.10 26.80 -18.93
CA ASN A 607 26.18 26.20 -19.72
C ASN A 607 26.53 24.76 -19.32
N GLY A 608 25.63 24.06 -18.63
CA GLY A 608 25.82 22.68 -18.21
C GLY A 608 26.92 22.49 -17.17
N ALA A 609 27.24 23.53 -16.37
CA ALA A 609 28.36 23.52 -15.44
C ALA A 609 27.97 24.05 -14.05
N ILE A 610 28.44 23.37 -13.01
CA ILE A 610 28.35 23.77 -11.61
C ILE A 610 29.40 24.85 -11.35
N THR A 611 28.99 26.00 -10.84
CA THR A 611 29.84 27.20 -10.67
C THR A 611 30.04 27.62 -9.22
N GLN A 612 29.52 26.85 -8.26
CA GLN A 612 29.69 27.04 -6.82
C GLN A 612 29.82 25.68 -6.13
N ASP A 613 30.46 25.67 -4.97
CA ASP A 613 30.45 24.52 -4.06
C ASP A 613 29.20 24.54 -3.19
N PHE A 614 28.79 23.37 -2.69
CA PHE A 614 27.69 23.20 -1.73
C PHE A 614 28.27 22.78 -0.36
N PRO A 615 28.76 23.73 0.47
CA PRO A 615 29.32 23.41 1.78
C PRO A 615 28.25 23.07 2.82
N ASP A 616 28.68 22.41 3.90
CA ASP A 616 27.90 22.18 5.11
C ASP A 616 27.11 23.42 5.58
N GLY A 617 25.79 23.24 5.77
CA GLY A 617 24.89 24.24 6.36
C GLY A 617 24.04 25.07 5.39
N LEU A 618 24.10 24.80 4.08
CA LEU A 618 23.07 25.24 3.14
C LEU A 618 21.75 24.48 3.37
N SER A 619 20.62 25.01 2.90
CA SER A 619 19.32 24.32 2.90
C SER A 619 18.79 24.07 1.48
N THR A 620 19.70 23.84 0.53
CA THR A 620 19.34 23.71 -0.89
C THR A 620 18.64 22.38 -1.16
N GLN A 621 17.37 22.41 -1.51
CA GLN A 621 16.58 21.22 -1.86
C GLN A 621 16.28 21.10 -3.37
N PHE A 622 16.67 22.11 -4.15
CA PHE A 622 16.42 22.16 -5.59
C PHE A 622 17.62 22.73 -6.36
N VAL A 623 18.14 21.96 -7.31
CA VAL A 623 19.18 22.39 -8.26
C VAL A 623 18.70 22.17 -9.68
N SER A 624 18.88 23.17 -10.55
CA SER A 624 18.63 23.06 -11.99
C SER A 624 19.88 23.34 -12.80
N ILE A 625 20.09 22.58 -13.87
CA ILE A 625 21.26 22.68 -14.76
C ILE A 625 20.78 22.72 -16.20
N SER A 626 21.11 23.78 -16.93
CA SER A 626 20.72 23.99 -18.32
C SER A 626 21.89 24.41 -19.21
N GLY A 627 21.74 24.28 -20.52
CA GLY A 627 22.72 24.76 -21.49
C GLY A 627 23.92 23.82 -21.71
N GLY A 628 24.94 24.32 -22.39
CA GLY A 628 26.15 23.54 -22.70
C GLY A 628 25.84 22.27 -23.51
N VAL A 629 26.46 21.15 -23.13
CA VAL A 629 26.23 19.84 -23.77
C VAL A 629 24.77 19.40 -23.67
N LEU A 630 24.04 19.80 -22.62
CA LEU A 630 22.63 19.41 -22.48
C LEU A 630 21.78 19.92 -23.64
N SER A 631 22.07 21.12 -24.17
CA SER A 631 21.39 21.65 -25.36
C SER A 631 21.63 20.84 -26.63
N GLU A 632 22.76 20.12 -26.70
CA GLU A 632 23.08 19.24 -27.83
C GLU A 632 22.38 17.87 -27.74
N LEU A 633 21.95 17.46 -26.55
CA LEU A 633 21.22 16.21 -26.35
C LEU A 633 19.76 16.30 -26.83
N GLY A 634 19.20 17.50 -26.93
CA GLY A 634 17.77 17.71 -27.20
C GLY A 634 16.89 17.28 -26.01
N PRO A 635 15.69 16.73 -26.25
CA PRO A 635 14.87 16.14 -25.20
C PRO A 635 15.63 15.03 -24.47
N ILE A 636 15.82 15.22 -23.16
CA ILE A 636 16.46 14.26 -22.27
C ILE A 636 15.38 13.36 -21.69
N THR A 637 15.46 12.06 -21.97
CA THR A 637 14.43 11.07 -21.67
C THR A 637 14.92 9.94 -20.77
N ALA A 638 16.19 9.96 -20.36
CA ALA A 638 16.78 8.99 -19.47
C ALA A 638 17.75 9.68 -18.50
N ALA A 639 17.74 9.26 -17.24
CA ALA A 639 18.73 9.60 -16.24
C ALA A 639 19.04 8.36 -15.38
N GLU A 640 20.27 8.29 -14.85
CA GLU A 640 20.72 7.22 -13.95
C GLU A 640 21.85 7.75 -13.06
N ILE A 641 21.92 7.25 -11.83
CA ILE A 641 23.07 7.43 -10.93
C ILE A 641 23.96 6.19 -11.09
N VAL A 642 25.24 6.42 -11.33
CA VAL A 642 26.23 5.34 -11.45
C VAL A 642 27.29 5.51 -10.37
N GLN A 643 27.75 4.39 -9.81
CA GLN A 643 28.91 4.34 -8.92
C GLN A 643 29.93 3.35 -9.48
N LEU A 644 31.21 3.68 -9.31
CA LEU A 644 32.32 2.75 -9.53
C LEU A 644 32.88 2.33 -8.17
N ASP A 645 32.69 1.07 -7.79
CA ASP A 645 32.89 0.61 -6.42
C ASP A 645 34.36 0.72 -5.98
N GLU A 646 35.31 0.41 -6.88
CA GLU A 646 36.75 0.40 -6.55
C GLU A 646 37.34 1.80 -6.33
N LEU A 647 36.86 2.79 -7.09
CA LEU A 647 37.33 4.19 -6.99
C LEU A 647 36.41 5.05 -6.12
N GLN A 648 35.27 4.51 -5.71
CA GLN A 648 34.24 5.20 -4.94
C GLN A 648 33.82 6.54 -5.56
N HIS A 649 33.73 6.56 -6.89
CA HIS A 649 33.24 7.72 -7.64
C HIS A 649 31.78 7.51 -8.01
N GLY A 650 30.94 8.54 -7.80
CA GLY A 650 29.56 8.58 -8.28
C GLY A 650 29.36 9.64 -9.35
N TRP A 651 28.44 9.38 -10.29
CA TRP A 651 28.10 10.32 -11.36
C TRP A 651 26.61 10.32 -11.68
N LEU A 652 26.14 11.47 -12.17
CA LEU A 652 24.85 11.59 -12.83
C LEU A 652 25.02 11.45 -14.34
N VAL A 653 24.32 10.51 -14.94
CA VAL A 653 24.31 10.27 -16.38
C VAL A 653 22.95 10.58 -16.95
N VAL A 654 22.91 11.30 -18.08
CA VAL A 654 21.68 11.65 -18.78
C VAL A 654 21.74 11.31 -20.25
N GLY A 655 20.61 10.90 -20.82
CA GLY A 655 20.49 10.44 -22.20
C GLY A 655 19.31 11.09 -22.92
N GLY A 656 19.53 11.47 -24.18
CA GLY A 656 18.51 12.09 -25.01
C GLY A 656 18.61 11.71 -26.48
N VAL A 657 18.02 12.55 -27.34
CA VAL A 657 18.02 12.36 -28.80
C VAL A 657 19.43 12.41 -29.39
N GLY A 658 20.28 13.28 -28.86
CA GLY A 658 21.61 13.62 -29.40
C GLY A 658 22.80 12.92 -28.76
N GLY A 659 22.60 12.05 -27.76
CA GLY A 659 23.68 11.29 -27.13
C GLY A 659 23.47 11.00 -25.65
N VAL A 660 24.57 10.65 -25.00
CA VAL A 660 24.67 10.48 -23.54
C VAL A 660 25.71 11.47 -23.02
N ALA A 661 25.38 12.14 -21.90
CA ALA A 661 26.31 12.99 -21.17
C ALA A 661 26.39 12.57 -19.70
N MET A 662 27.50 12.91 -19.07
CA MET A 662 27.81 12.59 -17.68
C MET A 662 28.32 13.86 -16.99
N LEU A 663 27.82 14.14 -15.79
CA LEU A 663 28.29 15.24 -14.95
C LEU A 663 29.62 14.83 -14.31
N VAL A 664 30.73 15.47 -14.69
CA VAL A 664 32.09 15.08 -14.28
C VAL A 664 32.91 16.30 -13.86
N ASN A 665 33.92 16.06 -13.04
CA ASN A 665 35.02 16.98 -12.81
C ASN A 665 35.87 17.18 -14.09
N PRO A 666 36.71 18.24 -14.15
CA PRO A 666 37.59 18.47 -15.29
C PRO A 666 38.48 17.26 -15.65
N ASP A 667 38.92 16.50 -14.66
CA ASP A 667 39.75 15.29 -14.78
C ASP A 667 38.95 14.00 -15.09
N GLY A 668 37.62 14.11 -15.28
CA GLY A 668 36.74 12.97 -15.55
C GLY A 668 36.25 12.21 -14.33
N SER A 669 36.72 12.54 -13.12
CA SER A 669 36.21 11.96 -11.87
C SER A 669 34.77 12.42 -11.57
N GLY A 670 34.11 11.70 -10.68
CA GLY A 670 32.79 12.03 -10.16
C GLY A 670 32.89 12.72 -8.79
N TRP A 671 31.80 12.73 -8.05
CA TRP A 671 31.89 12.95 -6.59
C TRP A 671 32.49 11.70 -5.92
N THR A 672 33.21 11.87 -4.81
CA THR A 672 34.07 10.82 -4.21
C THR A 672 33.68 10.53 -2.78
N THR A 673 33.85 9.32 -2.24
CA THR A 673 33.73 9.09 -0.79
C THR A 673 34.82 9.82 0.03
N PRO A 674 34.52 10.31 1.25
CA PRO A 674 33.21 10.27 1.92
C PRO A 674 32.19 11.29 1.37
N ASP A 675 32.63 12.21 0.52
CA ASP A 675 31.86 13.28 -0.13
C ASP A 675 30.92 12.77 -1.25
N GLU A 676 30.27 11.61 -1.04
CA GLU A 676 29.21 11.12 -1.95
C GLU A 676 28.11 12.19 -2.10
N LEU A 677 27.31 12.11 -3.17
CA LEU A 677 26.22 13.06 -3.31
C LEU A 677 25.24 12.89 -2.14
N SER A 678 25.19 13.89 -1.27
CA SER A 678 24.42 13.87 -0.03
C SER A 678 23.42 15.01 0.06
N TYR A 679 22.69 15.08 1.18
CA TYR A 679 21.68 16.10 1.40
C TYR A 679 22.30 17.51 1.30
N ASN A 680 21.48 18.49 0.89
CA ASN A 680 21.89 19.81 0.40
C ASN A 680 22.77 19.80 -0.87
N PHE A 681 22.84 18.65 -1.56
CA PHE A 681 23.70 18.41 -2.72
C PHE A 681 25.19 18.61 -2.44
N GLU A 682 25.63 18.37 -1.20
CA GLU A 682 27.04 18.18 -0.92
C GLU A 682 27.59 17.04 -1.80
N GLY A 683 28.84 17.19 -2.26
CA GLY A 683 29.42 16.37 -3.33
C GLY A 683 29.35 17.04 -4.71
N LEU A 684 28.42 17.97 -4.95
CA LEU A 684 28.50 18.86 -6.12
C LEU A 684 29.51 19.98 -5.86
N VAL A 685 30.53 20.06 -6.71
CA VAL A 685 31.61 21.06 -6.56
C VAL A 685 31.77 21.93 -7.80
N ASN A 686 32.29 23.14 -7.58
CA ASN A 686 32.59 24.10 -8.62
C ASN A 686 33.55 23.51 -9.66
N GLY A 687 33.19 23.65 -10.94
CA GLY A 687 33.95 23.15 -12.07
C GLY A 687 33.46 21.81 -12.62
N MET A 688 32.56 21.11 -11.92
CA MET A 688 31.83 19.98 -12.51
C MET A 688 31.02 20.45 -13.72
N SER A 689 30.99 19.65 -14.80
CA SER A 689 30.21 19.98 -15.99
C SER A 689 29.77 18.72 -16.74
N PHE A 690 28.64 18.82 -17.44
CA PHE A 690 28.19 17.76 -18.32
C PHE A 690 29.12 17.64 -19.53
N LYS A 691 29.79 16.49 -19.64
CA LYS A 691 30.55 16.10 -20.82
C LYS A 691 29.80 15.05 -21.62
N LYS A 692 29.80 15.20 -22.95
CA LYS A 692 29.23 14.20 -23.84
C LYS A 692 30.15 12.99 -23.89
N ILE A 693 29.68 11.83 -23.44
CA ILE A 693 30.48 10.61 -23.39
C ILE A 693 30.14 9.62 -24.51
N GLY A 694 29.00 9.78 -25.20
CA GLY A 694 28.62 8.89 -26.30
C GLY A 694 27.74 9.54 -27.36
N ASN A 695 28.05 9.27 -28.64
CA ASN A 695 27.27 9.72 -29.80
C ASN A 695 26.11 8.76 -30.12
N TYR A 696 25.33 8.42 -29.10
CA TYR A 696 24.09 7.66 -29.26
C TYR A 696 23.00 8.52 -29.91
N ARG A 697 22.00 7.87 -30.49
CA ARG A 697 20.78 8.53 -30.98
C ARG A 697 19.58 7.91 -30.31
N PHE A 698 18.62 8.74 -29.91
CA PHE A 698 17.37 8.30 -29.28
C PHE A 698 17.59 7.35 -28.09
N VAL A 699 18.33 7.82 -27.08
CA VAL A 699 18.53 7.05 -25.85
C VAL A 699 17.19 6.85 -25.16
N ARG A 700 16.78 5.60 -25.00
CA ARG A 700 15.50 5.22 -24.38
C ARG A 700 15.64 4.98 -22.89
N LYS A 701 16.76 4.40 -22.47
CA LYS A 701 16.99 4.02 -21.07
C LYS A 701 18.47 3.96 -20.75
N LEU A 702 18.79 4.37 -19.54
CA LEU A 702 20.07 4.18 -18.88
C LEU A 702 19.81 3.27 -17.68
N ILE A 703 20.67 2.30 -17.44
CA ILE A 703 20.63 1.44 -16.24
C ILE A 703 22.05 1.25 -15.74
N CYS A 704 22.26 1.42 -14.44
CA CYS A 704 23.49 1.02 -13.77
C CYS A 704 23.33 -0.38 -13.18
N ASP A 705 24.37 -1.21 -13.25
CA ASP A 705 24.46 -2.41 -12.41
C ASP A 705 25.93 -2.71 -12.09
N ASN A 706 26.30 -2.50 -10.83
CA ASN A 706 27.70 -2.49 -10.36
C ASN A 706 28.56 -1.54 -11.24
N ASP A 707 29.77 -1.95 -11.63
CA ASP A 707 30.71 -1.12 -12.42
C ASP A 707 30.33 -0.90 -13.90
N PHE A 708 29.08 -1.16 -14.28
CA PHE A 708 28.62 -1.06 -15.66
C PHE A 708 27.47 -0.07 -15.83
N LEU A 709 27.59 0.77 -16.85
CA LEU A 709 26.49 1.56 -17.38
C LEU A 709 25.96 0.91 -18.66
N TYR A 710 24.66 0.66 -18.69
CA TYR A 710 23.95 0.10 -19.83
C TYR A 710 23.17 1.18 -20.56
N VAL A 711 23.38 1.28 -21.87
CA VAL A 711 22.74 2.28 -22.74
C VAL A 711 21.85 1.58 -23.76
N LEU A 712 20.54 1.83 -23.69
CA LEU A 712 19.57 1.38 -24.67
C LEU A 712 19.18 2.53 -25.60
N THR A 713 19.32 2.31 -26.90
CA THR A 713 18.68 3.14 -27.93
C THR A 713 17.56 2.38 -28.64
N ASP A 714 16.97 2.97 -29.68
CA ASP A 714 16.04 2.28 -30.57
C ASP A 714 16.66 1.15 -31.40
N THR A 715 17.99 1.11 -31.51
CA THR A 715 18.73 0.30 -32.50
C THR A 715 19.88 -0.52 -31.90
N VAL A 716 20.44 -0.07 -30.78
CA VAL A 716 21.58 -0.72 -30.12
C VAL A 716 21.40 -0.78 -28.60
N PHE A 717 21.91 -1.85 -28.00
CA PHE A 717 22.07 -2.00 -26.56
C PHE A 717 23.55 -2.24 -26.25
N ASP A 718 24.19 -1.29 -25.56
CA ASP A 718 25.61 -1.33 -25.22
C ASP A 718 25.82 -1.39 -23.69
N ARG A 719 26.88 -2.08 -23.26
CA ARG A 719 27.45 -2.01 -21.90
C ARG A 719 28.74 -1.21 -21.94
N ILE A 720 28.82 -0.18 -21.12
CA ILE A 720 30.03 0.63 -20.89
C ILE A 720 30.64 0.17 -19.57
N ASP A 721 31.92 -0.12 -19.61
CA ASP A 721 32.72 -0.45 -18.44
C ASP A 721 33.25 0.85 -17.81
N LEU A 722 32.79 1.16 -16.60
CA LEU A 722 33.13 2.40 -15.91
C LEU A 722 34.60 2.42 -15.46
N SER A 723 35.14 1.26 -15.08
CA SER A 723 36.52 1.12 -14.56
C SER A 723 37.59 1.35 -15.63
N SER A 724 37.26 1.07 -16.89
CA SER A 724 38.21 1.11 -18.01
C SER A 724 37.92 2.22 -19.03
N SER A 725 36.96 3.10 -18.74
CA SER A 725 36.66 4.29 -19.55
C SER A 725 37.41 5.52 -19.03
N ASP A 726 37.77 6.44 -19.93
CA ASP A 726 38.37 7.73 -19.59
C ASP A 726 37.41 8.85 -19.99
N PHE A 727 36.65 9.33 -19.01
CA PHE A 727 35.65 10.37 -19.19
C PHE A 727 36.26 11.77 -19.32
N ALA A 728 37.54 11.96 -18.98
CA ALA A 728 38.21 13.25 -19.12
C ALA A 728 38.33 13.64 -20.59
N ILE A 729 38.68 12.65 -21.43
CA ILE A 729 38.85 12.78 -22.89
C ILE A 729 37.71 12.17 -23.70
N GLY A 730 36.68 11.61 -23.05
CA GLY A 730 35.50 11.02 -23.69
C GLY A 730 35.74 9.67 -24.38
N GLN A 731 36.72 8.90 -23.90
CA GLN A 731 37.02 7.56 -24.40
C GLN A 731 36.23 6.50 -23.62
N LEU A 732 35.37 5.76 -24.32
CA LEU A 732 34.57 4.69 -23.72
C LEU A 732 35.10 3.30 -24.06
N THR A 733 35.22 2.44 -23.04
CA THR A 733 35.35 1.00 -23.22
C THR A 733 33.96 0.38 -23.19
N LYS A 734 33.48 -0.08 -24.34
CA LYS A 734 32.11 -0.60 -24.49
C LYS A 734 32.03 -1.92 -25.24
N VAL A 735 31.01 -2.70 -24.89
CA VAL A 735 30.63 -3.96 -25.54
C VAL A 735 29.20 -3.84 -26.02
N THR A 736 28.97 -4.08 -27.30
CA THR A 736 27.60 -4.18 -27.85
C THR A 736 26.99 -5.50 -27.46
N LEU A 737 25.78 -5.45 -26.89
CA LEU A 737 25.02 -6.58 -26.35
C LEU A 737 23.79 -6.91 -27.19
N ALA A 738 23.23 -5.97 -27.96
CA ALA A 738 22.22 -6.27 -28.96
C ALA A 738 22.20 -5.24 -30.09
N THR A 739 21.86 -5.70 -31.29
CA THR A 739 21.49 -4.86 -32.44
C THR A 739 20.22 -5.41 -33.10
N LEU A 740 19.62 -4.65 -34.02
CA LEU A 740 18.42 -5.11 -34.74
C LEU A 740 18.64 -6.41 -35.53
N SER A 741 19.83 -6.61 -36.10
CA SER A 741 20.15 -7.80 -36.91
C SER A 741 20.39 -9.06 -36.08
N ASP A 742 20.78 -8.90 -34.82
CA ASP A 742 21.15 -10.02 -33.95
C ASP A 742 19.96 -10.66 -33.24
N LEU A 743 18.81 -9.97 -33.20
CA LEU A 743 17.60 -10.47 -32.57
C LEU A 743 16.67 -11.16 -33.57
N PRO A 744 16.26 -12.41 -33.32
CA PRO A 744 15.36 -13.13 -34.21
C PRO A 744 14.07 -12.36 -34.49
N ARG A 745 13.67 -12.28 -35.77
CA ARG A 745 12.39 -11.71 -36.25
C ARG A 745 12.22 -10.19 -36.11
N LEU A 746 13.24 -9.46 -35.66
CA LEU A 746 13.16 -8.01 -35.51
C LEU A 746 13.36 -7.30 -36.87
N GLY A 747 14.41 -7.68 -37.61
CA GLY A 747 14.72 -7.13 -38.94
C GLY A 747 15.05 -5.63 -38.93
N ASP A 748 15.35 -5.06 -40.10
CA ASP A 748 15.82 -3.66 -40.23
C ASP A 748 14.77 -2.60 -39.82
N ASN A 749 13.48 -2.97 -39.82
CA ASN A 749 12.38 -2.10 -39.40
C ASN A 749 11.99 -2.30 -37.93
N GLY A 750 12.74 -3.12 -37.20
CA GLY A 750 12.48 -3.38 -35.80
C GLY A 750 12.97 -2.26 -34.89
N THR A 751 12.62 -2.34 -33.62
CA THR A 751 13.00 -1.34 -32.61
C THR A 751 13.21 -2.02 -31.27
N LEU A 752 14.28 -1.65 -30.58
CA LEU A 752 14.48 -1.95 -29.17
C LEU A 752 13.69 -0.92 -28.34
N ILE A 753 12.95 -1.37 -27.34
CA ILE A 753 11.94 -0.53 -26.68
C ILE A 753 12.29 -0.26 -25.21
N ASP A 754 12.52 -1.30 -24.41
CA ASP A 754 12.83 -1.19 -22.98
C ASP A 754 13.78 -2.33 -22.57
N ILE A 755 14.50 -2.14 -21.48
CA ILE A 755 15.46 -3.10 -20.94
C ILE A 755 15.37 -3.15 -19.41
N LEU A 756 15.68 -4.31 -18.85
CA LEU A 756 15.93 -4.52 -17.44
C LEU A 756 17.27 -5.24 -17.31
N VAL A 757 18.12 -4.77 -16.41
CA VAL A 757 19.40 -5.41 -16.05
C VAL A 757 19.46 -5.54 -14.53
N SER A 758 19.87 -6.71 -14.06
CA SER A 758 20.06 -6.99 -12.63
C SER A 758 20.94 -8.22 -12.49
N GLU A 759 22.11 -8.08 -11.87
CA GLU A 759 23.09 -9.17 -11.75
C GLU A 759 23.44 -9.77 -13.12
N LYS A 760 23.27 -11.09 -13.26
CA LYS A 760 23.56 -11.84 -14.48
C LYS A 760 22.43 -11.70 -15.50
N PHE A 761 21.26 -11.21 -15.08
CA PHE A 761 20.02 -11.24 -15.83
C PHE A 761 19.81 -9.97 -16.65
N ALA A 762 19.26 -10.17 -17.85
CA ALA A 762 18.78 -9.09 -18.69
C ALA A 762 17.49 -9.48 -19.41
N LEU A 763 16.57 -8.53 -19.54
CA LEU A 763 15.30 -8.69 -20.24
C LEU A 763 15.05 -7.51 -21.18
N LEU A 764 15.11 -7.77 -22.49
CA LEU A 764 14.98 -6.79 -23.55
C LEU A 764 13.62 -6.91 -24.23
N THR A 765 12.87 -5.81 -24.31
CA THR A 765 11.63 -5.73 -25.08
C THR A 765 11.88 -5.08 -26.43
N THR A 766 11.15 -5.56 -27.44
CA THR A 766 11.31 -5.12 -28.83
C THR A 766 9.96 -5.12 -29.55
N SER A 767 9.93 -4.55 -30.75
CA SER A 767 8.75 -4.65 -31.61
C SER A 767 8.43 -6.09 -32.07
N ALA A 768 9.35 -7.05 -31.90
CA ALA A 768 9.17 -8.47 -32.23
C ALA A 768 8.91 -9.40 -31.02
N GLY A 769 8.77 -8.82 -29.83
CA GLY A 769 8.51 -9.53 -28.57
C GLY A 769 9.62 -9.31 -27.54
N VAL A 770 9.70 -10.20 -26.57
CA VAL A 770 10.61 -10.08 -25.42
C VAL A 770 11.69 -11.14 -25.46
N PHE A 771 12.91 -10.76 -25.09
CA PHE A 771 14.09 -11.62 -25.08
C PHE A 771 14.78 -11.53 -23.73
N ARG A 772 15.16 -12.66 -23.15
CA ARG A 772 16.04 -12.71 -21.98
C ARG A 772 17.42 -13.18 -22.38
N ILE A 773 18.43 -12.88 -21.58
CA ILE A 773 19.77 -13.45 -21.76
C ILE A 773 19.71 -14.99 -21.71
N GLY A 774 20.58 -15.65 -22.49
CA GLY A 774 20.63 -17.10 -22.64
C GLY A 774 21.06 -17.86 -21.38
N ASN A 775 20.74 -19.15 -21.34
CA ASN A 775 21.07 -20.01 -20.19
C ASN A 775 22.59 -20.10 -19.96
N GLY A 776 23.01 -20.03 -18.70
CA GLY A 776 24.41 -20.06 -18.28
C GLY A 776 25.23 -18.80 -18.64
N LYS A 777 24.61 -17.77 -19.22
CA LYS A 777 25.28 -16.50 -19.56
C LYS A 777 25.17 -15.50 -18.43
N ASN A 778 26.02 -14.47 -18.48
CA ASN A 778 26.03 -13.37 -17.52
C ASN A 778 26.27 -12.06 -18.27
N ILE A 779 25.30 -11.14 -18.20
CA ILE A 779 25.34 -9.86 -18.91
C ILE A 779 26.57 -9.02 -18.57
N ALA A 780 27.10 -9.10 -17.35
CA ALA A 780 28.28 -8.36 -16.92
C ALA A 780 29.59 -8.87 -17.56
N THR A 781 29.63 -10.12 -18.02
CA THR A 781 30.89 -10.78 -18.45
C THR A 781 30.94 -11.14 -19.93
N VAL A 782 29.81 -11.11 -20.64
CA VAL A 782 29.82 -11.36 -22.08
C VAL A 782 30.67 -10.32 -22.83
N THR A 783 31.31 -10.75 -23.91
CA THR A 783 32.27 -9.94 -24.68
C THR A 783 31.76 -9.56 -26.07
N SER A 784 30.65 -10.14 -26.53
CA SER A 784 30.07 -9.87 -27.83
C SER A 784 28.57 -10.19 -27.87
N VAL A 785 27.86 -9.66 -28.87
CA VAL A 785 26.42 -9.96 -29.07
C VAL A 785 26.19 -11.47 -29.31
N ALA A 786 27.10 -12.16 -29.99
CA ALA A 786 26.99 -13.59 -30.24
C ALA A 786 27.00 -14.41 -28.93
N ASP A 787 27.69 -13.91 -27.90
CA ASP A 787 27.81 -14.60 -26.61
C ASP A 787 26.55 -14.47 -25.75
N MET A 788 25.68 -13.48 -26.02
CA MET A 788 24.46 -13.22 -25.26
C MET A 788 23.47 -14.36 -25.30
N GLY A 789 23.37 -15.05 -26.44
CA GLY A 789 22.43 -16.16 -26.63
C GLY A 789 20.97 -15.76 -26.35
N TRP A 790 20.55 -14.56 -26.79
CA TRP A 790 19.21 -14.02 -26.55
C TRP A 790 18.12 -15.07 -26.82
N THR A 791 17.35 -15.36 -25.78
CA THR A 791 16.30 -16.38 -25.79
C THR A 791 14.95 -15.68 -25.74
N ARG A 792 14.11 -15.92 -26.75
CA ARG A 792 12.76 -15.33 -26.81
C ARG A 792 11.91 -15.86 -25.65
N VAL A 793 11.28 -14.96 -24.92
CA VAL A 793 10.34 -15.26 -23.85
C VAL A 793 8.96 -15.48 -24.47
N THR A 794 8.28 -16.56 -24.08
CA THR A 794 6.89 -16.79 -24.48
C THR A 794 5.98 -16.09 -23.50
N ILE A 795 5.23 -15.10 -23.99
CA ILE A 795 4.20 -14.42 -23.20
C ILE A 795 2.85 -15.10 -23.49
N PRO A 796 2.13 -15.59 -22.47
CA PRO A 796 0.81 -16.16 -22.68
C PRO A 796 -0.12 -15.16 -23.40
N ASN A 797 -0.79 -15.62 -24.46
CA ASN A 797 -1.70 -14.78 -25.25
C ASN A 797 -1.05 -13.50 -25.82
N GLU A 798 0.27 -13.52 -26.11
CA GLU A 798 0.96 -12.42 -26.79
C GLU A 798 0.27 -12.08 -28.13
N GLN A 799 -0.31 -10.88 -28.24
CA GLN A 799 -0.93 -10.40 -29.48
C GLN A 799 -0.36 -9.06 -29.97
N ILE A 800 0.43 -8.39 -29.14
CA ILE A 800 0.92 -7.02 -29.32
C ILE A 800 2.31 -6.86 -28.65
N PRO A 801 3.17 -5.92 -29.10
CA PRO A 801 4.51 -5.72 -28.55
C PRO A 801 4.50 -5.26 -27.09
N VAL A 802 5.52 -5.64 -26.33
CA VAL A 802 5.77 -5.14 -24.98
C VAL A 802 6.50 -3.81 -25.06
N THR A 803 5.93 -2.78 -24.44
CA THR A 803 6.44 -1.40 -24.50
C THR A 803 7.09 -0.93 -23.22
N LYS A 804 6.76 -1.52 -22.06
CA LYS A 804 7.35 -1.17 -20.76
C LYS A 804 7.53 -2.40 -19.85
N ILE A 805 8.62 -2.41 -19.10
CA ILE A 805 8.90 -3.31 -17.99
C ILE A 805 8.75 -2.51 -16.69
N ILE A 806 7.90 -2.99 -15.79
CA ILE A 806 7.74 -2.44 -14.43
C ILE A 806 8.21 -3.52 -13.46
N SER A 807 9.15 -3.22 -12.58
CA SER A 807 9.73 -4.17 -11.63
C SER A 807 9.36 -3.85 -10.20
N THR A 808 9.24 -4.89 -9.39
CA THR A 808 9.19 -4.79 -7.92
C THR A 808 10.24 -5.73 -7.35
N SER A 809 11.20 -5.18 -6.62
CA SER A 809 12.26 -5.91 -5.92
C SER A 809 12.11 -5.73 -4.41
N LEU A 810 12.89 -6.46 -3.62
CA LEU A 810 12.88 -6.35 -2.16
C LEU A 810 13.20 -4.92 -1.68
N THR A 811 14.17 -4.25 -2.31
CA THR A 811 14.64 -2.90 -1.94
C THR A 811 13.85 -1.78 -2.61
N GLY A 812 12.99 -2.10 -3.58
CA GLY A 812 12.33 -1.13 -4.45
C GLY A 812 13.17 -0.69 -5.66
N ARG A 813 14.47 -1.01 -5.71
CA ARG A 813 15.34 -0.69 -6.84
C ARG A 813 15.17 -1.67 -8.00
N ILE A 814 15.04 -1.16 -9.23
CA ILE A 814 14.89 -2.00 -10.43
C ILE A 814 16.09 -2.92 -10.65
N GLN A 815 17.28 -2.46 -10.27
CA GLN A 815 18.56 -3.18 -10.36
C GLN A 815 18.63 -4.39 -9.42
N ASP A 816 17.73 -4.50 -8.45
CA ASP A 816 17.75 -5.56 -7.45
C ASP A 816 16.75 -6.70 -7.73
N VAL A 817 16.02 -6.64 -8.86
CA VAL A 817 14.93 -7.60 -9.15
C VAL A 817 15.40 -9.04 -9.38
N ALA A 818 16.68 -9.27 -9.67
CA ALA A 818 17.27 -10.59 -9.86
C ALA A 818 18.37 -10.91 -8.81
N ARG A 819 18.38 -10.22 -7.67
CA ARG A 819 19.20 -10.53 -6.48
C ARG A 819 18.34 -10.50 -5.21
N MET A 820 18.92 -10.81 -4.06
CA MET A 820 18.26 -10.74 -2.75
C MET A 820 16.92 -11.52 -2.70
N GLY A 821 16.92 -12.74 -3.22
CA GLY A 821 15.73 -13.58 -3.32
C GLY A 821 14.90 -13.39 -4.61
N GLY A 822 15.24 -12.39 -5.43
CA GLY A 822 14.57 -12.07 -6.70
C GLY A 822 13.20 -11.41 -6.51
N GLY A 823 12.66 -10.81 -7.57
CA GLY A 823 11.46 -9.98 -7.53
C GLY A 823 10.38 -10.39 -8.51
N THR A 824 9.48 -9.46 -8.81
CA THR A 824 8.42 -9.64 -9.81
C THR A 824 8.48 -8.53 -10.87
N ILE A 825 8.02 -8.84 -12.07
CA ILE A 825 7.92 -7.86 -13.16
C ILE A 825 6.52 -7.89 -13.78
N CYS A 826 6.05 -6.73 -14.22
CA CYS A 826 4.88 -6.53 -15.04
C CYS A 826 5.33 -6.09 -16.44
N LEU A 827 4.89 -6.80 -17.47
CA LEU A 827 5.13 -6.46 -18.86
C LEU A 827 3.88 -5.79 -19.44
N LEU A 828 3.96 -4.49 -19.71
CA LEU A 828 2.91 -3.76 -20.41
C LEU A 828 3.08 -3.97 -21.91
N SER A 829 2.13 -4.64 -22.53
CA SER A 829 2.03 -4.72 -23.97
C SER A 829 0.98 -3.73 -24.48
N ASN A 830 1.32 -2.92 -25.48
CA ASN A 830 0.44 -1.90 -26.02
C ASN A 830 0.64 -1.78 -27.54
N TYR A 831 -0.46 -1.63 -28.28
CA TYR A 831 -0.40 -1.34 -29.71
C TYR A 831 -1.58 -0.48 -30.15
N ARG A 832 -1.27 0.77 -30.55
CA ARG A 832 -2.26 1.74 -31.05
C ARG A 832 -3.06 1.21 -32.24
N GLY A 833 -2.42 0.52 -33.19
CA GLY A 833 -3.10 -0.02 -34.37
C GLY A 833 -4.15 -1.11 -34.10
N LYS A 834 -4.23 -1.65 -32.88
CA LYS A 834 -5.32 -2.56 -32.44
C LYS A 834 -6.16 -1.98 -31.32
N GLU A 835 -5.90 -0.74 -30.89
CA GLU A 835 -6.52 -0.08 -29.73
C GLU A 835 -6.50 -0.97 -28.48
N ARG A 836 -5.35 -1.58 -28.15
CA ARG A 836 -5.29 -2.56 -27.05
C ARG A 836 -4.03 -2.39 -26.21
N ALA A 837 -4.21 -2.52 -24.89
CA ALA A 837 -3.14 -2.73 -23.94
C ALA A 837 -3.45 -3.89 -22.99
N GLN A 838 -2.39 -4.58 -22.56
CA GLN A 838 -2.44 -5.70 -21.63
C GLN A 838 -1.25 -5.74 -20.68
N ILE A 839 -1.43 -6.28 -19.48
CA ILE A 839 -0.34 -6.57 -18.53
C ILE A 839 -0.22 -8.07 -18.32
N ASN A 840 1.02 -8.57 -18.31
CA ASN A 840 1.37 -9.92 -17.85
C ASN A 840 2.37 -9.83 -16.68
N ARG A 841 2.23 -10.67 -15.65
CA ARG A 841 3.18 -10.71 -14.52
C ARG A 841 4.08 -11.92 -14.55
N PHE A 842 5.33 -11.72 -14.15
CA PHE A 842 6.36 -12.77 -14.08
C PHE A 842 7.14 -12.68 -12.78
N LEU A 843 7.56 -13.84 -12.28
CA LEU A 843 8.59 -14.01 -11.28
C LEU A 843 9.96 -13.92 -11.94
N VAL A 844 10.90 -13.23 -11.29
CA VAL A 844 12.34 -13.31 -11.58
C VAL A 844 13.04 -14.01 -10.40
N SER A 845 13.79 -15.06 -10.69
CA SER A 845 14.59 -15.79 -9.69
C SER A 845 15.87 -15.01 -9.32
N ASP A 846 16.40 -15.28 -8.14
CA ASP A 846 17.71 -14.76 -7.72
C ASP A 846 18.84 -15.39 -8.56
N THR A 847 19.57 -14.55 -9.28
CA THR A 847 20.70 -14.92 -10.14
C THR A 847 22.05 -14.60 -9.52
N SER A 848 22.10 -13.98 -8.34
CA SER A 848 23.34 -13.87 -7.56
C SER A 848 23.81 -15.26 -7.11
N VAL A 849 22.87 -16.10 -6.65
CA VAL A 849 23.12 -17.47 -6.15
C VAL A 849 22.96 -18.58 -7.18
N ALA A 850 22.29 -18.32 -8.31
CA ALA A 850 22.05 -19.32 -9.36
C ALA A 850 22.45 -18.82 -10.76
N ALA A 851 22.69 -19.76 -11.69
CA ALA A 851 22.92 -19.42 -13.10
C ALA A 851 21.59 -19.16 -13.83
N ILE A 852 21.63 -18.39 -14.92
CA ILE A 852 20.46 -18.18 -15.78
C ILE A 852 19.99 -19.52 -16.36
N SER A 853 18.69 -19.78 -16.26
CA SER A 853 18.02 -21.00 -16.74
C SER A 853 16.63 -20.68 -17.31
N ASP A 854 15.92 -21.71 -17.76
CA ASP A 854 14.53 -21.58 -18.21
C ASP A 854 13.55 -21.24 -17.08
N THR A 855 13.95 -21.43 -15.81
CA THR A 855 13.15 -21.08 -14.64
C THR A 855 13.51 -19.71 -14.07
N THR A 856 14.49 -19.00 -14.63
CA THR A 856 14.85 -17.66 -14.13
C THR A 856 13.71 -16.66 -14.31
N LEU A 857 12.91 -16.80 -15.36
CA LEU A 857 11.73 -15.97 -15.62
C LEU A 857 10.50 -16.86 -15.82
N GLN A 858 9.55 -16.80 -14.90
CA GLN A 858 8.36 -17.65 -14.90
C GLN A 858 7.07 -16.82 -14.84
N THR A 859 6.04 -17.24 -15.56
CA THR A 859 4.73 -16.57 -15.52
C THR A 859 4.07 -16.78 -14.17
N ILE A 860 3.45 -15.74 -13.62
CA ILE A 860 2.57 -15.85 -12.45
C ILE A 860 1.15 -16.21 -12.94
N PRO A 861 0.44 -17.14 -12.28
CA PRO A 861 -0.86 -17.66 -12.74
C PRO A 861 -2.02 -16.69 -12.45
N ASP A 862 -2.02 -15.54 -13.12
CA ASP A 862 -3.05 -14.51 -12.97
C ASP A 862 -4.30 -14.83 -13.77
N ILE A 863 -5.16 -15.72 -13.29
CA ILE A 863 -6.33 -16.14 -14.07
C ILE A 863 -7.43 -15.07 -13.96
N PHE A 864 -7.51 -14.19 -14.97
CA PHE A 864 -8.52 -13.11 -15.01
C PHE A 864 -9.84 -13.55 -15.66
N LYS A 865 -9.82 -14.49 -16.61
CA LYS A 865 -11.01 -15.01 -17.30
C LYS A 865 -10.77 -16.39 -17.90
N LEU A 866 -11.73 -17.30 -17.78
CA LEU A 866 -11.85 -18.48 -18.65
C LEU A 866 -12.71 -18.10 -19.86
N VAL A 867 -12.19 -18.26 -21.08
CA VAL A 867 -12.97 -17.99 -22.30
C VAL A 867 -13.88 -19.20 -22.57
N PRO A 868 -15.21 -19.02 -22.75
CA PRO A 868 -16.10 -20.13 -23.08
C PRO A 868 -15.78 -20.68 -24.47
N PHE A 869 -15.48 -21.98 -24.57
CA PHE A 869 -15.40 -22.86 -25.75
C PHE A 869 -14.73 -22.38 -27.05
N GLY A 870 -13.79 -23.18 -27.54
CA GLY A 870 -13.48 -23.30 -28.98
C GLY A 870 -12.01 -23.20 -29.38
N ASN A 871 -11.11 -22.73 -28.49
CA ASN A 871 -9.62 -22.79 -28.57
C ASN A 871 -8.91 -21.87 -27.54
N GLY A 872 -9.64 -21.12 -26.70
CA GLY A 872 -9.03 -20.20 -25.74
C GLY A 872 -8.85 -20.82 -24.35
N GLY A 873 -7.61 -21.08 -23.95
CA GLY A 873 -7.27 -21.44 -22.57
C GLY A 873 -7.51 -20.27 -21.57
N PRO A 874 -7.10 -20.44 -20.31
CA PRO A 874 -7.11 -19.34 -19.32
C PRO A 874 -6.42 -18.08 -19.83
N SER A 875 -7.01 -16.92 -19.53
CA SER A 875 -6.42 -15.60 -19.78
C SER A 875 -5.58 -15.18 -18.58
N TYR A 876 -4.28 -15.05 -18.79
CA TYR A 876 -3.29 -14.65 -17.77
C TYR A 876 -2.97 -13.15 -17.75
N PHE A 877 -3.82 -12.34 -18.38
CA PHE A 877 -3.60 -10.90 -18.54
C PHE A 877 -4.84 -10.08 -18.24
N VAL A 878 -4.61 -8.85 -17.78
CA VAL A 878 -5.60 -7.78 -17.76
C VAL A 878 -5.65 -7.16 -19.15
N ASN A 879 -6.85 -6.99 -19.72
CA ASN A 879 -7.06 -6.24 -20.95
C ASN A 879 -7.75 -4.91 -20.63
N PHE A 880 -7.14 -3.78 -21.01
CA PHE A 880 -7.73 -2.46 -20.78
C PHE A 880 -8.77 -2.06 -21.84
N GLY A 881 -8.83 -2.76 -22.97
CA GLY A 881 -9.71 -2.47 -24.09
C GLY A 881 -9.27 -1.28 -24.96
N ASN A 882 -8.37 -0.43 -24.47
CA ASN A 882 -7.78 0.72 -25.16
C ASN A 882 -6.26 0.75 -24.87
N VAL A 883 -5.53 1.62 -25.57
CA VAL A 883 -4.09 1.89 -25.42
C VAL A 883 -3.77 2.44 -24.03
N ARG A 884 -2.63 2.06 -23.46
CA ARG A 884 -2.10 2.58 -22.18
C ARG A 884 -0.61 2.85 -22.32
N ASP A 885 -0.22 4.10 -22.09
CA ASP A 885 1.16 4.55 -22.26
C ASP A 885 1.93 4.56 -20.94
N VAL A 886 1.22 4.69 -19.81
CA VAL A 886 1.79 4.65 -18.46
C VAL A 886 1.00 3.73 -17.56
N ILE A 887 1.72 2.97 -16.73
CA ILE A 887 1.15 2.17 -15.65
C ILE A 887 2.08 2.29 -14.44
N ALA A 888 1.50 2.43 -13.25
CA ALA A 888 2.20 2.48 -11.98
C ALA A 888 1.43 1.69 -10.92
N LYS A 889 2.14 1.04 -10.00
CA LYS A 889 1.53 0.19 -8.97
C LYS A 889 2.36 0.10 -7.70
N ASP A 890 1.68 -0.21 -6.61
CA ASP A 890 2.25 -0.50 -5.28
C ASP A 890 1.61 -1.77 -4.64
N GLY A 891 0.83 -2.52 -5.43
CA GLY A 891 0.10 -3.72 -4.99
C GLY A 891 -1.29 -3.45 -4.41
N ALA A 892 -1.55 -2.23 -3.92
CA ALA A 892 -2.88 -1.79 -3.51
C ALA A 892 -3.65 -1.15 -4.66
N VAL A 893 -2.95 -0.27 -5.38
CA VAL A 893 -3.47 0.56 -6.45
C VAL A 893 -2.74 0.24 -7.75
N LEU A 894 -3.49 0.25 -8.86
CA LEU A 894 -2.95 0.16 -10.21
C LEU A 894 -3.41 1.38 -11.01
N PHE A 895 -2.55 2.37 -11.06
CA PHE A 895 -2.75 3.51 -11.93
C PHE A 895 -2.38 3.19 -13.37
N ASN A 896 -3.17 3.71 -14.31
CA ASN A 896 -2.89 3.62 -15.72
C ASN A 896 -3.34 4.88 -16.45
N GLY A 897 -2.46 5.38 -17.33
CA GLY A 897 -2.69 6.56 -18.15
C GLY A 897 -2.91 6.22 -19.61
N ARG A 898 -3.69 7.05 -20.29
CA ARG A 898 -3.78 7.07 -21.75
C ARG A 898 -3.44 8.48 -22.25
N ASP A 899 -2.54 8.56 -23.22
CA ASP A 899 -2.22 9.81 -23.89
C ASP A 899 -3.40 10.34 -24.71
N ARG A 900 -3.38 11.64 -25.02
CA ARG A 900 -4.43 12.30 -25.80
C ARG A 900 -4.45 11.74 -27.22
N GLU A 901 -5.61 11.26 -27.67
CA GLU A 901 -5.84 10.86 -29.06
C GLU A 901 -7.07 11.62 -29.54
N ASP A 902 -7.00 12.40 -30.62
CA ASP A 902 -8.16 13.15 -31.12
C ASP A 902 -9.33 12.19 -31.47
N PRO A 903 -10.52 12.28 -30.82
CA PRO A 903 -11.04 13.34 -29.92
C PRO A 903 -11.09 12.99 -28.41
N GLU A 904 -10.50 11.88 -27.99
CA GLU A 904 -10.47 11.37 -26.63
C GLU A 904 -9.52 12.15 -25.70
N ALA A 905 -9.99 12.41 -24.48
CA ALA A 905 -9.24 13.13 -23.46
C ALA A 905 -8.13 12.26 -22.85
N LEU A 906 -7.06 12.94 -22.41
CA LEU A 906 -6.07 12.39 -21.50
C LEU A 906 -6.78 11.94 -20.21
N PHE A 907 -6.49 10.74 -19.74
CA PHE A 907 -7.01 10.28 -18.46
C PHE A 907 -5.99 9.43 -17.72
N PHE A 908 -6.12 9.44 -16.41
CA PHE A 908 -5.39 8.59 -15.49
C PHE A 908 -6.43 7.91 -14.60
N ASP A 909 -6.48 6.58 -14.66
CA ASP A 909 -7.50 5.79 -13.99
C ASP A 909 -6.88 4.81 -13.01
N ASN A 910 -7.67 4.40 -12.03
CA ASN A 910 -7.38 3.26 -11.18
C ASN A 910 -8.44 2.17 -11.37
N ASN A 911 -8.11 1.13 -12.15
CA ASN A 911 -8.70 -0.21 -12.15
C ASN A 911 -8.18 -1.05 -13.34
N THR A 912 -8.31 -2.38 -13.22
CA THR A 912 -8.13 -3.35 -14.32
C THR A 912 -9.44 -3.74 -15.01
N ARG A 913 -10.60 -3.37 -14.43
CA ARG A 913 -11.95 -3.81 -14.83
C ARG A 913 -12.87 -2.64 -15.21
N THR A 914 -14.12 -2.96 -15.57
CA THR A 914 -15.15 -2.05 -16.14
C THR A 914 -15.57 -0.86 -15.26
N ASN A 915 -15.21 -0.84 -13.96
CA ASN A 915 -15.49 0.28 -13.06
C ASN A 915 -14.23 1.16 -12.93
N ARG A 916 -13.95 1.91 -14.00
CA ARG A 916 -12.86 2.89 -14.06
C ARG A 916 -13.18 4.06 -13.13
N THR A 917 -12.22 4.44 -12.28
CA THR A 917 -12.29 5.70 -11.53
C THR A 917 -11.24 6.63 -12.12
N VAL A 918 -11.69 7.73 -12.73
CA VAL A 918 -10.81 8.79 -13.24
C VAL A 918 -10.27 9.54 -12.03
N ILE A 919 -8.95 9.68 -11.97
CA ILE A 919 -8.28 10.46 -10.93
C ILE A 919 -8.53 11.95 -11.22
N PRO A 920 -8.97 12.73 -10.21
CA PRO A 920 -9.24 14.16 -10.37
C PRO A 920 -7.91 14.92 -10.52
N LEU A 921 -7.42 15.00 -11.75
CA LEU A 921 -6.18 15.66 -12.11
C LEU A 921 -6.47 16.69 -13.20
N ASP A 922 -6.10 17.96 -12.99
CA ASP A 922 -6.08 18.91 -14.10
C ASP A 922 -4.86 18.67 -14.98
N ILE A 923 -5.04 17.79 -15.96
CA ILE A 923 -4.09 17.48 -17.03
C ILE A 923 -4.68 17.81 -18.40
N SER A 924 -5.77 18.58 -18.44
CA SER A 924 -6.55 18.87 -19.64
C SER A 924 -5.77 19.60 -20.73
N THR A 925 -4.73 20.34 -20.33
CA THR A 925 -3.82 21.05 -21.23
C THR A 925 -2.74 20.15 -21.82
N GLY A 926 -2.48 18.99 -21.22
CA GLY A 926 -1.45 18.06 -21.63
C GLY A 926 -1.77 17.28 -22.90
N ASN A 927 -0.72 16.73 -23.49
CA ASN A 927 -0.81 15.75 -24.59
C ASN A 927 -0.44 14.35 -24.11
N ASP A 928 0.57 14.25 -23.24
CA ASP A 928 1.17 12.98 -22.86
C ASP A 928 1.31 12.87 -21.34
N VAL A 929 0.97 11.70 -20.78
CA VAL A 929 1.40 11.29 -19.44
C VAL A 929 2.59 10.40 -19.63
N LEU A 930 3.77 10.82 -19.19
CA LEU A 930 5.02 10.12 -19.48
C LEU A 930 5.44 9.20 -18.35
N HIS A 931 5.28 9.67 -17.11
CA HIS A 931 5.73 8.97 -15.91
C HIS A 931 4.70 9.06 -14.78
N ALA A 932 4.59 7.97 -14.03
CA ALA A 932 3.94 7.93 -12.74
C ALA A 932 4.76 7.04 -11.81
N LEU A 933 5.15 7.56 -10.64
CA LEU A 933 5.96 6.85 -9.66
C LEU A 933 5.59 7.29 -8.24
N ARG A 934 5.97 6.50 -7.25
CA ARG A 934 5.88 6.86 -5.84
C ARG A 934 7.28 7.32 -5.41
N SER A 935 7.41 8.53 -4.88
CA SER A 935 8.69 9.05 -4.39
C SER A 935 9.14 8.24 -3.17
N CYS A 936 10.38 7.77 -3.16
CA CYS A 936 10.98 7.01 -2.07
C CYS A 936 11.23 7.85 -0.82
N GLY A 937 11.52 9.14 -0.97
CA GLY A 937 11.73 10.06 0.15
C GLY A 937 10.43 10.42 0.87
N THR A 938 9.39 10.77 0.12
CA THR A 938 8.13 11.29 0.70
C THR A 938 7.04 10.23 0.81
N GLY A 939 7.08 9.22 -0.07
CA GLY A 939 6.00 8.26 -0.24
C GLY A 939 4.81 8.77 -1.04
N SER A 940 4.83 10.02 -1.53
CA SER A 940 3.76 10.62 -2.35
C SER A 940 3.79 10.10 -3.79
N TRP A 941 2.63 10.12 -4.46
CA TRP A 941 2.56 9.80 -5.88
C TRP A 941 2.89 11.02 -6.73
N PHE A 942 3.80 10.86 -7.69
CA PHE A 942 4.16 11.86 -8.70
C PHE A 942 3.67 11.42 -10.06
N ILE A 943 3.02 12.32 -10.79
CA ILE A 943 2.60 12.13 -12.18
C ILE A 943 3.19 13.28 -13.00
N ALA A 944 3.96 12.94 -14.04
CA ALA A 944 4.63 13.90 -14.88
C ALA A 944 4.34 13.72 -16.38
N GLY A 945 4.30 14.84 -17.08
CA GLY A 945 4.13 14.90 -18.52
C GLY A 945 4.47 16.29 -19.07
N ASP A 946 3.99 16.58 -20.28
CA ASP A 946 4.20 17.89 -20.90
C ASP A 946 3.48 19.02 -20.13
N PHE A 947 2.43 18.68 -19.37
CA PHE A 947 1.71 19.57 -18.45
C PHE A 947 2.47 19.88 -17.13
N GLY A 948 3.67 19.34 -16.94
CA GLY A 948 4.48 19.48 -15.73
C GLY A 948 4.28 18.33 -14.74
N LEU A 949 4.35 18.64 -13.44
CA LEU A 949 4.21 17.69 -12.34
C LEU A 949 2.84 17.84 -11.64
N ARG A 950 2.26 16.73 -11.19
CA ARG A 950 1.16 16.64 -10.24
C ARG A 950 1.55 15.68 -9.11
N ILE A 951 1.14 16.00 -7.90
CA ILE A 951 1.51 15.26 -6.69
C ILE A 951 0.22 14.87 -5.95
N ASN A 952 0.15 13.65 -5.42
CA ASN A 952 -0.83 13.28 -4.40
C ASN A 952 -0.20 13.48 -3.04
N GLU A 953 -0.56 14.55 -2.37
CA GLU A 953 -0.11 14.88 -1.03
C GLU A 953 -1.19 15.59 -0.24
#